data_AF-A0A1V2Q8C2-F1
#
_entry.id   AF-A0A1V2Q8C2-F1
#
_cell.length_a   1.000
_cell.length_b   1.000
_cell.length_c   1.000
_cell.angle_alpha   90.00
_cell.angle_beta   90.00
_cell.angle_gamma   90.00
#
_symmetry.space_group_name_H-M   'P 1'
#
loop_
_entity.id
_entity.type
_entity.pdbx_description
1 polymer ?
#
loop_
_entity_poly.entity_id
_entity_poly.type
_entity_poly.pdbx_seq_one_letter_code
_entity_poly.pdbx_strand_id
1 'polypeptide(L)'
;MLPAKKQILTAAFAVLTLAVGLVLFTGNNTANATTVGAGGYLDTLPGPGPTGCGSIGNNARTFVTSNAPPGGVPTNDWWSSLLWKRNDCAGSDNLAAHPLSLKATTSGLGVDYPTTPTITGSATTTGEYHFEHSTDFTIGVEGLTSTAMVDGWSDWTVTAAWINAGRSLKTTIGHGLPFVHAQATGGNAVLSFPSAPTIWSNTGKTLGVTINGHDYALFAPTGATWTVSGATISSTLAGRGYFSAAVLPTTPQSSNTDRTNLLNAFAPYAYSFITGTNVSWAFNEATSRLTTTYTFTTQPREGAATGTVTALYPHQWKYLAGGTPIGNTYISPRGQMRVLTNVTSFQTNMVYRGVLPELPAVGMTGADLTTLNNELNAAGSGDPLAGFGDDTYWTGKGLGRAARLAEIADLVGNTAVRDRMLSSIRTRLTDWFTATPGKTARVFGYNSSWGTLIGYPASFGSDQELNDHHFHYGYFIAAAATLAKYDPTWASPGQYGGMVDVLIRDANNYDRNDTRFPFLRDFDIYAGHDWASGHANFFAGNNQESSSEGMNFDSALIQFGQATGNRTVRDAGIYQYVTQAAAIAEYWHDNTGANFPAAFPHNTVGMVWGNGGAYATWFSGEPEMIHGINMLPITGASLYLGYNPGYINSNLREMRTVKPSAPAVWRDIIWEFQALSQPDAALQAWRTTSYTPEEGESRAHTFHWLRNLSALGQVDIGVTANTPLYAVFTKNGARTYVAANRGTTPLTVTFSTGTTLTVQPGRTATTGVITWQGGSGPGTPPGGGGSSTFFVNTNALSTTAGTSGSSATISSAGGANWDGTPHNPVTYTVCGFTGTYDSSKPTQFTLGVDAGSAVGAGVQARISYAPTGSAYTRTETYSYFATDPVNGWEIYTQAAGQRATTGTLQSMSNGCVRLEVWNAIGNAATSLRVNDGQSKLVIPFTPA
;
A
#
# COMPACT_ATOMS: atom_id res chain seq x y z
N MET A 1 -42.16 -34.93 -57.86
CA MET A 1 -43.13 -34.10 -57.10
C MET A 1 -42.42 -32.80 -56.74
N LEU A 2 -42.92 -31.69 -57.26
CA LEU A 2 -42.42 -30.31 -57.25
C LEU A 2 -43.63 -29.41 -56.87
N PRO A 3 -43.51 -28.11 -56.52
CA PRO A 3 -42.34 -27.31 -56.08
C PRO A 3 -42.61 -26.23 -55.00
N ALA A 4 -41.52 -25.68 -54.42
CA ALA A 4 -41.14 -24.27 -54.28
C ALA A 4 -42.02 -23.10 -53.72
N LYS A 5 -41.30 -22.19 -53.02
CA LYS A 5 -41.20 -20.70 -53.19
C LYS A 5 -42.09 -19.71 -52.37
N LYS A 6 -41.37 -18.90 -51.55
CA LYS A 6 -41.20 -17.41 -51.59
C LYS A 6 -42.39 -16.41 -51.44
N GLN A 7 -42.21 -15.51 -50.45
CA GLN A 7 -42.17 -14.02 -50.54
C GLN A 7 -43.47 -13.13 -50.54
N ILE A 8 -43.47 -12.14 -49.61
CA ILE A 8 -43.50 -10.64 -49.84
C ILE A 8 -44.82 -9.80 -49.75
N LEU A 9 -44.77 -8.82 -48.82
CA LEU A 9 -45.11 -7.35 -48.88
C LEU A 9 -46.49 -6.72 -48.50
N THR A 10 -46.39 -5.78 -47.52
CA THR A 10 -46.84 -4.34 -47.40
C THR A 10 -48.29 -3.84 -47.46
N ALA A 11 -48.67 -2.99 -46.47
CA ALA A 11 -48.90 -1.51 -46.52
C ALA A 11 -49.68 -1.03 -45.24
N ALA A 12 -49.23 -0.14 -44.33
CA ALA A 12 -49.04 1.35 -44.34
C ALA A 12 -50.37 2.14 -44.53
N PHE A 13 -50.89 3.02 -43.65
CA PHE A 13 -50.45 4.36 -43.12
C PHE A 13 -51.31 4.74 -41.86
N ALA A 14 -50.82 5.31 -40.73
CA ALA A 14 -50.47 6.73 -40.40
C ALA A 14 -51.67 7.73 -40.44
N VAL A 15 -51.94 8.71 -39.55
CA VAL A 15 -51.17 9.44 -38.51
C VAL A 15 -52.15 10.39 -37.72
N LEU A 16 -51.97 10.60 -36.40
CA LEU A 16 -51.63 11.89 -35.73
C LEU A 16 -52.04 11.95 -34.23
N THR A 17 -51.07 12.41 -33.45
CA THR A 17 -50.92 12.66 -32.01
C THR A 17 -51.68 13.88 -31.44
N LEU A 18 -51.97 13.85 -30.13
CA LEU A 18 -51.65 14.96 -29.20
C LEU A 18 -51.51 14.45 -27.75
N ALA A 19 -50.53 15.00 -27.04
CA ALA A 19 -49.99 14.56 -25.75
C ALA A 19 -50.53 15.36 -24.54
N VAL A 20 -50.34 14.81 -23.32
CA VAL A 20 -49.65 15.38 -22.13
C VAL A 20 -50.29 14.87 -20.83
N GLY A 21 -49.43 14.36 -19.93
CA GLY A 21 -49.74 14.19 -18.50
C GLY A 21 -49.18 12.94 -17.81
N LEU A 22 -47.92 12.55 -18.04
CA LEU A 22 -47.27 11.49 -17.25
C LEU A 22 -46.45 12.12 -16.12
N VAL A 23 -46.88 11.90 -14.87
CA VAL A 23 -46.08 12.22 -13.68
C VAL A 23 -44.97 11.18 -13.57
N LEU A 24 -43.74 11.61 -13.86
CA LEU A 24 -42.51 10.86 -13.62
C LEU A 24 -42.21 10.90 -12.12
N PHE A 25 -42.30 9.75 -11.44
CA PHE A 25 -41.57 9.55 -10.19
C PHE A 25 -40.11 9.27 -10.56
N THR A 26 -39.28 10.32 -10.55
CA THR A 26 -37.83 10.18 -10.53
C THR A 26 -37.41 9.74 -9.13
N GLY A 27 -37.22 8.43 -8.94
CA GLY A 27 -36.54 7.93 -7.75
C GLY A 27 -35.07 8.37 -7.79
N ASN A 28 -34.67 9.27 -6.89
CA ASN A 28 -33.27 9.50 -6.58
C ASN A 28 -32.70 8.21 -5.99
N ASN A 29 -31.95 7.42 -6.77
CA ASN A 29 -31.06 6.40 -6.23
C ASN A 29 -29.91 7.11 -5.52
N THR A 30 -30.09 7.48 -4.26
CA THR A 30 -28.97 7.83 -3.40
C THR A 30 -28.12 6.57 -3.21
N ALA A 31 -26.88 6.58 -3.70
CA ALA A 31 -25.95 5.47 -3.53
C ALA A 31 -25.87 5.09 -2.04
N ASN A 32 -26.10 3.81 -1.73
CA ASN A 32 -25.91 3.28 -0.38
C ASN A 32 -24.40 3.25 -0.05
N ALA A 33 -24.07 3.43 1.22
CA ALA A 33 -22.71 3.32 1.74
C ALA A 33 -22.64 2.14 2.71
N THR A 34 -21.67 1.25 2.53
CA THR A 34 -21.37 0.19 3.48
C THR A 34 -20.55 0.75 4.62
N THR A 35 -21.04 0.59 5.85
CA THR A 35 -20.35 1.01 7.07
C THR A 35 -19.25 0.04 7.46
N VAL A 36 -18.09 0.58 7.83
CA VAL A 36 -16.95 -0.16 8.38
C VAL A 36 -16.47 0.60 9.63
N GLY A 37 -16.88 0.13 10.81
CA GLY A 37 -16.67 0.87 12.06
C GLY A 37 -17.41 2.21 12.04
N ALA A 38 -16.68 3.31 12.24
CA ALA A 38 -17.20 4.68 12.11
C ALA A 38 -17.08 5.24 10.68
N GLY A 39 -16.33 4.56 9.82
CA GLY A 39 -16.15 4.92 8.42
C GLY A 39 -17.03 4.09 7.48
N GLY A 40 -16.67 4.10 6.20
CA GLY A 40 -17.32 3.29 5.18
C GLY A 40 -16.87 3.63 3.77
N TYR A 41 -17.38 2.88 2.80
CA TYR A 41 -17.18 3.09 1.37
C TYR A 41 -18.52 3.07 0.64
N LEU A 42 -18.56 3.66 -0.56
CA LEU A 42 -19.76 3.66 -1.40
C LEU A 42 -19.94 2.30 -2.08
N ASP A 43 -21.19 1.81 -2.13
CA ASP A 43 -21.53 0.55 -2.83
C ASP A 43 -21.66 0.73 -4.35
N THR A 44 -21.48 1.96 -4.83
CA THR A 44 -21.49 2.32 -6.24
C THR A 44 -20.37 3.31 -6.48
N LEU A 45 -19.64 3.12 -7.58
CA LEU A 45 -18.55 4.01 -7.94
C LEU A 45 -19.08 5.41 -8.25
N PRO A 46 -18.52 6.47 -7.63
CA PRO A 46 -18.88 7.85 -7.95
C PRO A 46 -18.22 8.36 -9.25
N GLY A 47 -17.32 7.58 -9.85
CA GLY A 47 -16.60 7.90 -11.08
C GLY A 47 -16.39 6.68 -11.98
N PRO A 48 -15.52 6.78 -13.00
CA PRO A 48 -15.21 5.68 -13.92
C PRO A 48 -14.70 4.45 -13.17
N GLY A 49 -15.09 3.26 -13.62
CA GLY A 49 -14.53 1.99 -13.15
C GLY A 49 -13.66 1.32 -14.21
N PRO A 50 -13.19 0.08 -13.97
CA PRO A 50 -12.35 -0.66 -14.90
C PRO A 50 -12.94 -0.75 -16.31
N THR A 51 -12.11 -0.65 -17.34
CA THR A 51 -12.54 -0.70 -18.75
C THR A 51 -11.74 -1.70 -19.58
N GLY A 52 -12.33 -2.18 -20.68
CA GLY A 52 -11.70 -3.14 -21.61
C GLY A 52 -12.72 -3.70 -22.62
N CYS A 53 -12.40 -4.83 -23.25
CA CYS A 53 -13.25 -5.42 -24.27
C CYS A 53 -14.65 -5.85 -23.78
N GLY A 54 -15.65 -5.70 -24.64
CA GLY A 54 -17.00 -6.23 -24.40
C GLY A 54 -17.67 -5.62 -23.17
N SER A 55 -18.20 -6.48 -22.31
CA SER A 55 -18.87 -6.09 -21.06
C SER A 55 -17.96 -6.11 -19.83
N ILE A 56 -16.63 -6.19 -19.99
CA ILE A 56 -15.71 -6.44 -18.86
C ILE A 56 -15.81 -5.38 -17.75
N GLY A 57 -16.05 -4.11 -18.10
CA GLY A 57 -16.22 -3.05 -17.11
C GLY A 57 -17.46 -3.21 -16.22
N ASN A 58 -18.51 -3.87 -16.74
CA ASN A 58 -19.72 -4.18 -15.99
C ASN A 58 -19.64 -5.57 -15.32
N ASN A 59 -18.97 -6.52 -15.97
CA ASN A 59 -18.84 -7.91 -15.52
C ASN A 59 -17.38 -8.38 -15.67
N ALA A 60 -16.61 -8.33 -14.60
CA ALA A 60 -15.20 -8.75 -14.58
C ALA A 60 -15.01 -10.24 -14.95
N ARG A 61 -16.08 -11.04 -14.86
CA ARG A 61 -16.08 -12.47 -15.23
C ARG A 61 -16.46 -12.74 -16.68
N THR A 62 -16.51 -11.71 -17.54
CA THR A 62 -16.86 -11.85 -18.97
C THR A 62 -15.99 -12.90 -19.69
N PHE A 63 -14.69 -13.00 -19.36
CA PHE A 63 -13.75 -13.95 -19.97
C PHE A 63 -13.33 -15.09 -19.04
N VAL A 64 -14.22 -15.46 -18.12
CA VAL A 64 -13.98 -16.49 -17.11
C VAL A 64 -15.02 -17.60 -17.28
N THR A 65 -14.61 -18.87 -17.21
CA THR A 65 -15.54 -20.01 -17.31
C THR A 65 -16.30 -20.18 -15.99
N SER A 66 -17.34 -21.01 -15.99
CA SER A 66 -18.09 -21.35 -14.77
C SER A 66 -17.29 -22.19 -13.76
N ASN A 67 -16.10 -22.70 -14.11
CA ASN A 67 -15.26 -23.51 -13.21
C ASN A 67 -14.38 -22.66 -12.29
N ALA A 68 -14.17 -21.39 -12.63
CA ALA A 68 -13.29 -20.53 -11.87
C ALA A 68 -13.80 -20.28 -10.45
N PRO A 69 -12.90 -20.12 -9.46
CA PRO A 69 -13.29 -19.80 -8.08
C PRO A 69 -14.27 -18.62 -8.03
N PRO A 70 -15.27 -18.58 -7.12
CA PRO A 70 -16.15 -17.43 -6.94
C PRO A 70 -15.43 -16.23 -6.29
N GLY A 71 -16.06 -15.05 -6.26
CA GLY A 71 -15.53 -13.83 -5.62
C GLY A 71 -14.83 -12.85 -6.59
N GLY A 72 -14.04 -11.93 -6.03
CA GLY A 72 -13.20 -11.01 -6.81
C GLY A 72 -12.25 -11.75 -7.76
N VAL A 73 -11.93 -11.12 -8.88
CA VAL A 73 -10.98 -11.69 -9.87
C VAL A 73 -9.58 -11.16 -9.61
N PRO A 74 -8.52 -11.97 -9.75
CA PRO A 74 -7.15 -11.48 -9.70
C PRO A 74 -6.88 -10.44 -10.80
N THR A 75 -6.12 -9.43 -10.42
CA THR A 75 -5.56 -8.36 -11.26
C THR A 75 -4.11 -8.19 -10.85
N ASN A 76 -3.33 -7.33 -11.51
CA ASN A 76 -1.97 -7.02 -11.07
C ASN A 76 -1.07 -8.28 -11.02
N ASP A 77 -1.28 -9.17 -11.98
CA ASP A 77 -0.60 -10.47 -12.06
C ASP A 77 -0.01 -10.66 -13.47
N TRP A 78 1.02 -11.51 -13.61
CA TRP A 78 1.73 -11.77 -14.87
C TRP A 78 0.83 -12.32 -15.99
N TRP A 79 -0.34 -12.85 -15.64
CA TRP A 79 -1.32 -13.43 -16.55
C TRP A 79 -2.60 -12.59 -16.72
N SER A 80 -2.67 -11.40 -16.12
CA SER A 80 -3.92 -10.60 -16.07
C SER A 80 -4.48 -10.26 -17.45
N SER A 81 -3.65 -10.16 -18.49
CA SER A 81 -4.11 -9.87 -19.86
C SER A 81 -5.00 -10.98 -20.44
N LEU A 82 -4.85 -12.22 -19.96
CA LEU A 82 -5.72 -13.34 -20.33
C LEU A 82 -7.16 -13.12 -19.84
N LEU A 83 -7.31 -12.55 -18.64
CA LEU A 83 -8.59 -12.25 -18.00
C LEU A 83 -9.17 -10.92 -18.47
N TRP A 84 -8.36 -9.87 -18.45
CA TRP A 84 -8.81 -8.48 -18.62
C TRP A 84 -9.19 -8.16 -20.06
N LYS A 85 -8.40 -8.64 -21.03
CA LYS A 85 -8.59 -8.38 -22.46
C LYS A 85 -8.82 -6.88 -22.74
N ARG A 86 -7.83 -6.04 -22.45
CA ARG A 86 -7.96 -4.59 -22.63
C ARG A 86 -7.99 -4.23 -24.12
N ASN A 87 -7.03 -4.74 -24.89
CA ASN A 87 -6.87 -4.42 -26.32
C ASN A 87 -7.12 -5.64 -27.25
N ASP A 88 -6.77 -6.86 -26.82
CA ASP A 88 -7.09 -8.09 -27.54
C ASP A 88 -8.31 -8.78 -26.92
N CYS A 89 -9.44 -8.77 -27.64
CA CYS A 89 -10.71 -9.33 -27.15
C CYS A 89 -10.83 -10.86 -27.34
N ALA A 90 -9.82 -11.53 -27.89
CA ALA A 90 -9.89 -12.95 -28.24
C ALA A 90 -8.77 -13.79 -27.60
N GLY A 91 -7.53 -13.28 -27.60
CA GLY A 91 -6.34 -13.92 -27.04
C GLY A 91 -5.91 -13.32 -25.71
N SER A 92 -4.59 -13.29 -25.50
CA SER A 92 -3.92 -12.53 -24.44
C SER A 92 -2.72 -11.79 -25.04
N ASP A 93 -2.15 -10.86 -24.28
CA ASP A 93 -0.76 -10.47 -24.51
C ASP A 93 0.21 -11.58 -24.07
N ASN A 94 1.51 -11.32 -24.21
CA ASN A 94 2.53 -12.26 -23.76
C ASN A 94 2.44 -12.45 -22.24
N LEU A 95 2.46 -13.72 -21.81
CA LEU A 95 2.40 -14.14 -20.43
C LEU A 95 3.79 -14.63 -20.02
N ALA A 96 4.49 -13.82 -19.23
CA ALA A 96 5.88 -14.07 -18.83
C ALA A 96 5.98 -15.00 -17.60
N ALA A 97 5.65 -16.28 -17.76
CA ALA A 97 5.61 -17.25 -16.66
C ALA A 97 7.01 -17.69 -16.16
N HIS A 98 8.00 -17.79 -17.03
CA HIS A 98 9.34 -18.33 -16.76
C HIS A 98 9.41 -19.75 -16.13
N PRO A 99 10.18 -20.67 -16.74
CA PRO A 99 11.06 -20.44 -17.88
C PRO A 99 10.28 -20.16 -19.17
N LEU A 100 9.02 -20.58 -19.27
CA LEU A 100 8.21 -20.37 -20.46
C LEU A 100 7.75 -18.92 -20.64
N SER A 101 7.75 -18.47 -21.89
CA SER A 101 6.96 -17.33 -22.35
C SER A 101 5.78 -17.85 -23.15
N LEU A 102 4.58 -17.36 -22.89
CA LEU A 102 3.35 -17.95 -23.41
C LEU A 102 2.46 -16.89 -24.05
N LYS A 103 1.57 -17.29 -24.97
CA LYS A 103 0.57 -16.38 -25.54
C LYS A 103 -0.70 -17.12 -25.90
N ALA A 104 -1.83 -16.71 -25.32
CA ALA A 104 -3.11 -17.26 -25.70
C ALA A 104 -3.58 -16.66 -27.04
N THR A 105 -3.97 -17.50 -27.98
CA THR A 105 -4.52 -17.11 -29.29
C THR A 105 -5.87 -17.76 -29.48
N THR A 106 -6.57 -17.51 -30.60
CA THR A 106 -7.84 -18.19 -30.85
C THR A 106 -7.71 -19.67 -31.18
N SER A 107 -6.54 -20.12 -31.64
CA SER A 107 -6.25 -21.51 -32.00
C SER A 107 -5.66 -22.34 -30.85
N GLY A 108 -5.24 -21.70 -29.77
CA GLY A 108 -4.70 -22.36 -28.59
C GLY A 108 -3.59 -21.56 -27.90
N LEU A 109 -2.71 -22.26 -27.19
CA LEU A 109 -1.63 -21.67 -26.40
C LEU A 109 -0.30 -21.70 -27.17
N GLY A 110 0.21 -20.53 -27.54
CA GLY A 110 1.58 -20.35 -28.00
C GLY A 110 2.57 -20.55 -26.85
N VAL A 111 3.61 -21.35 -27.11
CA VAL A 111 4.68 -21.69 -26.16
C VAL A 111 6.02 -21.24 -26.74
N ASP A 112 6.86 -20.65 -25.90
CA ASP A 112 8.22 -20.21 -26.22
C ASP A 112 9.10 -20.28 -24.96
N TYR A 113 10.41 -20.23 -25.14
CA TYR A 113 11.43 -20.12 -24.10
C TYR A 113 12.54 -19.16 -24.57
N PRO A 114 12.29 -17.85 -24.59
CA PRO A 114 13.25 -16.92 -25.14
C PRO A 114 14.50 -16.87 -24.26
N THR A 115 15.66 -17.20 -24.86
CA THR A 115 16.97 -17.26 -24.17
C THR A 115 17.93 -16.14 -24.58
N THR A 116 17.56 -15.35 -25.59
CA THR A 116 18.37 -14.25 -26.12
C THR A 116 17.64 -12.92 -25.88
N PRO A 117 18.25 -11.96 -25.16
CA PRO A 117 17.66 -10.65 -24.97
C PRO A 117 17.88 -9.75 -26.19
N THR A 118 16.87 -8.97 -26.54
CA THR A 118 17.02 -7.75 -27.34
C THR A 118 17.43 -6.63 -26.39
N ILE A 119 18.42 -5.82 -26.78
CA ILE A 119 18.95 -4.72 -25.96
C ILE A 119 18.90 -3.43 -26.76
N THR A 120 18.43 -2.34 -26.13
CA THR A 120 18.39 -0.99 -26.69
C THR A 120 19.15 0.00 -25.81
N GLY A 121 19.43 1.20 -26.34
CA GLY A 121 20.11 2.25 -25.60
C GLY A 121 21.64 2.15 -25.60
N SER A 122 22.28 2.92 -24.72
CA SER A 122 23.73 3.02 -24.56
C SER A 122 24.05 3.34 -23.11
N ALA A 123 25.33 3.26 -22.71
CA ALA A 123 25.76 3.54 -21.34
C ALA A 123 25.45 4.98 -20.83
N THR A 124 24.98 5.88 -21.69
CA THR A 124 24.69 7.28 -21.35
C THR A 124 23.27 7.71 -21.73
N THR A 125 22.38 6.78 -22.11
CA THR A 125 21.00 7.08 -22.49
C THR A 125 20.05 6.13 -21.79
N THR A 126 18.73 6.35 -21.91
CA THR A 126 17.76 5.31 -21.59
C THR A 126 18.02 4.06 -22.45
N GLY A 127 17.69 2.90 -21.92
CA GLY A 127 17.92 1.62 -22.56
C GLY A 127 17.19 0.50 -21.84
N GLU A 128 16.90 -0.57 -22.58
CA GLU A 128 16.10 -1.69 -22.09
C GLU A 128 16.69 -3.02 -22.52
N TYR A 129 16.36 -4.08 -21.81
CA TYR A 129 16.59 -5.44 -22.28
C TYR A 129 15.32 -6.28 -22.15
N HIS A 130 14.98 -7.05 -23.18
CA HIS A 130 13.76 -7.86 -23.24
C HIS A 130 14.02 -9.21 -23.89
N PHE A 131 13.54 -10.28 -23.25
CA PHE A 131 13.50 -11.63 -23.81
C PHE A 131 12.16 -11.81 -24.53
N GLU A 132 12.14 -11.40 -25.80
CA GLU A 132 10.89 -11.25 -26.55
C GLU A 132 10.24 -12.58 -26.90
N HIS A 133 8.92 -12.66 -26.71
CA HIS A 133 8.16 -13.85 -27.06
C HIS A 133 8.14 -14.05 -28.58
N SER A 134 8.55 -15.23 -29.02
CA SER A 134 8.41 -15.71 -30.39
C SER A 134 7.96 -17.17 -30.36
N THR A 135 6.67 -17.41 -30.62
CA THR A 135 6.05 -18.73 -30.50
C THR A 135 6.84 -19.83 -31.22
N ASP A 136 7.40 -20.76 -30.45
CA ASP A 136 8.07 -21.97 -30.91
C ASP A 136 7.07 -22.99 -31.44
N PHE A 137 5.92 -23.12 -30.77
CA PHE A 137 4.78 -23.89 -31.25
C PHE A 137 3.49 -23.47 -30.55
N THR A 138 2.35 -23.76 -31.18
CA THR A 138 1.02 -23.59 -30.58
C THR A 138 0.44 -24.94 -30.20
N ILE A 139 0.07 -25.11 -28.93
CA ILE A 139 -0.72 -26.24 -28.42
C ILE A 139 -2.20 -25.98 -28.73
N GLY A 140 -2.83 -26.89 -29.48
CA GLY A 140 -4.21 -26.78 -29.93
C GLY A 140 -4.96 -28.11 -29.97
N VAL A 141 -6.21 -28.06 -30.42
CA VAL A 141 -7.05 -29.21 -30.76
C VAL A 141 -7.56 -29.06 -32.18
N GLU A 142 -7.54 -30.13 -32.96
CA GLU A 142 -7.95 -30.11 -34.36
C GLU A 142 -9.38 -29.54 -34.55
N GLY A 143 -9.47 -28.46 -35.33
CA GLY A 143 -10.72 -27.77 -35.61
C GLY A 143 -11.27 -26.93 -34.44
N LEU A 144 -10.51 -26.73 -33.37
CA LEU A 144 -10.87 -25.82 -32.28
C LEU A 144 -10.41 -24.40 -32.61
N THR A 145 -11.35 -23.45 -32.56
CA THR A 145 -11.07 -22.02 -32.58
C THR A 145 -12.06 -21.34 -31.65
N SER A 146 -11.57 -20.60 -30.67
CA SER A 146 -12.38 -19.98 -29.60
C SER A 146 -11.64 -18.79 -29.00
N THR A 147 -12.36 -17.84 -28.41
CA THR A 147 -11.76 -16.92 -27.44
C THR A 147 -11.12 -17.73 -26.30
N ALA A 148 -9.92 -17.32 -25.87
CA ALA A 148 -9.25 -17.87 -24.71
C ALA A 148 -9.88 -17.31 -23.43
N MET A 149 -10.24 -18.19 -22.51
CA MET A 149 -10.87 -17.85 -21.23
C MET A 149 -10.01 -18.32 -20.04
N VAL A 150 -10.26 -17.77 -18.87
CA VAL A 150 -9.69 -18.28 -17.60
C VAL A 150 -10.64 -19.32 -17.00
N ASP A 151 -10.15 -20.53 -16.77
CA ASP A 151 -10.93 -21.63 -16.16
C ASP A 151 -10.72 -21.76 -14.65
N GLY A 152 -9.59 -21.27 -14.14
CA GLY A 152 -9.26 -21.28 -12.72
C GLY A 152 -7.83 -20.82 -12.47
N TRP A 153 -7.51 -20.55 -11.21
CA TRP A 153 -6.19 -20.11 -10.77
C TRP A 153 -5.90 -20.56 -9.34
N SER A 154 -4.64 -20.45 -8.96
CA SER A 154 -4.14 -20.53 -7.59
C SER A 154 -3.05 -19.47 -7.43
N ASP A 155 -2.26 -19.54 -6.36
CA ASP A 155 -1.31 -18.47 -5.99
C ASP A 155 -0.30 -18.04 -7.06
N TRP A 156 0.11 -18.94 -7.95
CA TRP A 156 1.03 -18.59 -9.05
C TRP A 156 0.80 -19.44 -10.30
N THR A 157 -0.42 -19.98 -10.45
CA THR A 157 -0.82 -20.75 -11.64
C THR A 157 -2.17 -20.30 -12.14
N VAL A 158 -2.36 -20.39 -13.46
CA VAL A 158 -3.63 -20.13 -14.14
C VAL A 158 -3.91 -21.26 -15.12
N THR A 159 -5.19 -21.59 -15.29
CA THR A 159 -5.67 -22.51 -16.32
C THR A 159 -6.40 -21.72 -17.40
N ALA A 160 -5.84 -21.69 -18.61
CA ALA A 160 -6.50 -21.14 -19.78
C ALA A 160 -7.40 -22.19 -20.44
N ALA A 161 -8.51 -21.76 -21.05
CA ALA A 161 -9.48 -22.64 -21.70
C ALA A 161 -10.01 -22.11 -23.03
N TRP A 162 -10.24 -23.03 -23.95
CA TRP A 162 -10.88 -22.84 -25.25
C TRP A 162 -11.98 -23.87 -25.40
N ILE A 163 -13.21 -23.44 -25.70
CA ILE A 163 -14.37 -24.34 -25.80
C ILE A 163 -15.22 -23.90 -26.98
N ASN A 164 -15.37 -24.76 -27.98
CA ASN A 164 -16.26 -24.50 -29.11
C ASN A 164 -16.73 -25.81 -29.75
N ALA A 165 -18.00 -25.88 -30.15
CA ALA A 165 -18.58 -26.97 -30.95
C ALA A 165 -18.20 -28.40 -30.50
N GLY A 166 -18.31 -28.67 -29.20
CA GLY A 166 -18.00 -29.99 -28.60
C GLY A 166 -16.51 -30.32 -28.49
N ARG A 167 -15.62 -29.37 -28.78
CA ARG A 167 -14.17 -29.46 -28.59
C ARG A 167 -13.74 -28.59 -27.43
N SER A 168 -12.71 -29.02 -26.71
CA SER A 168 -12.10 -28.20 -25.68
C SER A 168 -10.59 -28.39 -25.57
N LEU A 169 -9.89 -27.33 -25.21
CA LEU A 169 -8.52 -27.35 -24.71
C LEU A 169 -8.50 -26.64 -23.36
N LYS A 170 -7.83 -27.21 -22.36
CA LYS A 170 -7.43 -26.52 -21.13
C LYS A 170 -5.93 -26.66 -20.92
N THR A 171 -5.24 -25.59 -20.55
CA THR A 171 -3.80 -25.60 -20.27
C THR A 171 -3.49 -24.92 -18.94
N THR A 172 -2.90 -25.67 -18.00
CA THR A 172 -2.42 -25.14 -16.72
C THR A 172 -0.95 -24.76 -16.83
N ILE A 173 -0.65 -23.52 -16.46
CA ILE A 173 0.64 -22.84 -16.60
C ILE A 173 0.92 -22.00 -15.34
N GLY A 174 2.17 -21.66 -15.07
CA GLY A 174 2.50 -20.87 -13.88
C GLY A 174 3.96 -20.52 -13.74
N HIS A 175 4.23 -19.61 -12.81
CA HIS A 175 5.59 -19.23 -12.48
C HIS A 175 6.43 -20.42 -12.00
N GLY A 176 7.67 -20.51 -12.52
CA GLY A 176 8.59 -21.58 -12.17
C GLY A 176 8.18 -22.97 -12.65
N LEU A 177 7.19 -23.08 -13.54
CA LEU A 177 6.75 -24.36 -14.09
C LEU A 177 7.32 -24.55 -15.50
N PRO A 178 8.21 -25.53 -15.70
CA PRO A 178 8.68 -25.87 -17.04
C PRO A 178 7.65 -26.68 -17.85
N PHE A 179 6.60 -27.19 -17.19
CA PHE A 179 5.52 -27.94 -17.82
C PHE A 179 4.34 -27.02 -18.22
N VAL A 180 3.77 -27.31 -19.38
CA VAL A 180 2.37 -27.03 -19.70
C VAL A 180 1.59 -28.33 -19.58
N HIS A 181 0.64 -28.38 -18.65
CA HIS A 181 -0.27 -29.52 -18.52
C HIS A 181 -1.55 -29.26 -19.32
N ALA A 182 -1.91 -30.16 -20.24
CA ALA A 182 -2.99 -29.95 -21.18
C ALA A 182 -4.07 -31.03 -21.10
N GLN A 183 -5.33 -30.61 -21.24
CA GLN A 183 -6.50 -31.48 -21.38
C GLN A 183 -7.20 -31.15 -22.70
N ALA A 184 -7.45 -32.17 -23.51
CA ALA A 184 -8.05 -32.03 -24.84
C ALA A 184 -9.24 -32.97 -25.01
N THR A 185 -10.35 -32.47 -25.56
CA THR A 185 -11.54 -33.27 -25.87
C THR A 185 -12.13 -32.90 -27.23
N GLY A 186 -12.87 -33.83 -27.85
CA GLY A 186 -13.62 -33.60 -29.09
C GLY A 186 -12.80 -33.56 -30.38
N GLY A 187 -11.47 -33.74 -30.32
CA GLY A 187 -10.56 -33.77 -31.46
C GLY A 187 -9.16 -34.21 -31.08
N ASN A 188 -8.29 -34.41 -32.08
CA ASN A 188 -6.89 -34.74 -31.85
C ASN A 188 -6.15 -33.58 -31.19
N ALA A 189 -5.21 -33.87 -30.29
CA ALA A 189 -4.25 -32.88 -29.84
C ALA A 189 -3.30 -32.55 -31.00
N VAL A 190 -3.01 -31.26 -31.19
CA VAL A 190 -2.16 -30.77 -32.28
C VAL A 190 -1.16 -29.76 -31.71
N LEU A 191 0.11 -29.93 -32.06
CA LEU A 191 1.15 -28.94 -31.87
C LEU A 191 1.60 -28.44 -33.24
N SER A 192 1.40 -27.14 -33.48
CA SER A 192 1.75 -26.49 -34.75
C SER A 192 3.00 -25.64 -34.57
N PHE A 193 4.04 -25.96 -35.34
CA PHE A 193 5.34 -25.30 -35.31
C PHE A 193 5.46 -24.34 -36.52
N PRO A 194 6.28 -23.27 -36.43
CA PRO A 194 6.53 -22.38 -37.56
C PRO A 194 7.38 -23.06 -38.67
N SER A 195 8.15 -24.09 -38.30
CA SER A 195 8.90 -24.95 -39.22
C SER A 195 8.98 -26.37 -38.65
N ALA A 196 9.39 -27.35 -39.47
CA ALA A 196 9.52 -28.73 -39.00
C ALA A 196 10.56 -28.82 -37.86
N PRO A 197 10.19 -29.27 -36.65
CA PRO A 197 11.14 -29.40 -35.56
C PRO A 197 12.08 -30.58 -35.78
N THR A 198 13.27 -30.51 -35.19
CA THR A 198 14.21 -31.64 -35.20
C THR A 198 13.79 -32.65 -34.13
N ILE A 199 13.66 -33.92 -34.49
CA ILE A 199 13.30 -35.00 -33.57
C ILE A 199 14.58 -35.71 -33.11
N TRP A 200 14.94 -35.56 -31.84
CA TRP A 200 16.13 -36.22 -31.27
C TRP A 200 15.80 -37.44 -30.41
N SER A 201 14.52 -37.63 -30.05
CA SER A 201 14.03 -38.84 -29.39
C SER A 201 12.57 -39.12 -29.77
N ASN A 202 12.23 -40.38 -30.03
CA ASN A 202 10.85 -40.80 -30.29
C ASN A 202 10.63 -42.23 -29.77
N THR A 203 9.77 -42.37 -28.76
CA THR A 203 9.38 -43.66 -28.16
C THR A 203 7.88 -43.95 -28.37
N GLY A 204 7.25 -43.28 -29.33
CA GLY A 204 5.80 -43.30 -29.52
C GLY A 204 5.11 -42.30 -28.60
N LYS A 205 4.94 -42.65 -27.32
CA LYS A 205 4.21 -41.79 -26.36
C LYS A 205 5.02 -40.59 -25.87
N THR A 206 6.35 -40.69 -25.90
CA THR A 206 7.25 -39.60 -25.51
C THR A 206 8.09 -39.18 -26.71
N LEU A 207 8.11 -37.89 -26.99
CA LEU A 207 8.86 -37.28 -28.10
C LEU A 207 9.78 -36.17 -27.56
N GLY A 208 11.02 -36.15 -28.02
CA GLY A 208 11.97 -35.07 -27.78
C GLY A 208 12.16 -34.26 -29.07
N VAL A 209 11.93 -32.96 -29.00
CA VAL A 209 11.99 -32.06 -30.16
C VAL A 209 12.89 -30.85 -29.90
N THR A 210 13.51 -30.32 -30.95
CA THR A 210 14.21 -29.03 -30.94
C THR A 210 13.59 -28.11 -31.98
N ILE A 211 13.29 -26.88 -31.60
CA ILE A 211 12.85 -25.81 -32.49
C ILE A 211 13.49 -24.50 -32.03
N ASN A 212 13.97 -23.67 -32.95
CA ASN A 212 14.65 -22.39 -32.64
C ASN A 212 15.79 -22.47 -31.60
N GLY A 213 16.43 -23.64 -31.47
CA GLY A 213 17.49 -23.88 -30.48
C GLY A 213 17.01 -24.26 -29.07
N HIS A 214 15.70 -24.36 -28.86
CA HIS A 214 15.08 -24.77 -27.59
C HIS A 214 14.64 -26.24 -27.65
N ASP A 215 14.94 -27.00 -26.60
CA ASP A 215 14.58 -28.41 -26.49
C ASP A 215 13.31 -28.62 -25.66
N TYR A 216 12.35 -29.35 -26.20
CA TYR A 216 11.08 -29.70 -25.54
C TYR A 216 10.87 -31.21 -25.49
N ALA A 217 10.23 -31.67 -24.42
CA ALA A 217 9.73 -33.02 -24.27
C ALA A 217 8.20 -33.04 -24.29
N LEU A 218 7.61 -33.88 -25.14
CA LEU A 218 6.17 -34.07 -25.28
C LEU A 218 5.78 -35.44 -24.74
N PHE A 219 4.76 -35.47 -23.88
CA PHE A 219 4.32 -36.68 -23.20
C PHE A 219 2.83 -36.92 -23.45
N ALA A 220 2.52 -38.00 -24.17
CA ALA A 220 1.17 -38.50 -24.38
C ALA A 220 0.87 -39.65 -23.40
N PRO A 221 -0.41 -39.97 -23.16
CA PRO A 221 -0.81 -41.07 -22.29
C PRO A 221 -0.24 -42.42 -22.71
N THR A 222 -0.12 -43.35 -21.77
CA THR A 222 0.20 -44.74 -22.08
C THR A 222 -0.83 -45.31 -23.08
N GLY A 223 -0.32 -45.92 -24.16
CA GLY A 223 -1.11 -46.43 -25.29
C GLY A 223 -1.25 -45.45 -26.46
N ALA A 224 -0.90 -44.17 -26.29
CA ALA A 224 -0.91 -43.18 -27.36
C ALA A 224 0.44 -43.11 -28.10
N THR A 225 0.42 -42.52 -29.29
CA THR A 225 1.62 -42.18 -30.07
C THR A 225 1.52 -40.76 -30.60
N TRP A 226 2.66 -40.10 -30.77
CA TRP A 226 2.79 -38.86 -31.52
C TRP A 226 3.05 -39.16 -33.00
N THR A 227 2.28 -38.52 -33.88
CA THR A 227 2.49 -38.54 -35.34
C THR A 227 3.09 -37.21 -35.77
N VAL A 228 4.28 -37.28 -36.38
CA VAL A 228 5.00 -36.12 -36.92
C VAL A 228 4.72 -35.99 -38.42
N SER A 229 4.24 -34.84 -38.86
CA SER A 229 3.96 -34.52 -40.26
C SER A 229 4.40 -33.10 -40.59
N GLY A 230 5.62 -32.95 -41.09
CA GLY A 230 6.22 -31.64 -41.37
C GLY A 230 6.31 -30.79 -40.09
N ALA A 231 5.70 -29.60 -40.12
CA ALA A 231 5.63 -28.68 -38.98
C ALA A 231 4.45 -28.95 -38.02
N THR A 232 3.80 -30.10 -38.12
CA THR A 232 2.68 -30.47 -37.25
C THR A 232 2.96 -31.79 -36.55
N ILE A 233 2.71 -31.82 -35.24
CA ILE A 233 2.77 -33.02 -34.40
C ILE A 233 1.38 -33.25 -33.82
N SER A 234 0.82 -34.45 -33.93
CA SER A 234 -0.54 -34.73 -33.48
C SER A 234 -0.66 -36.06 -32.74
N SER A 235 -1.70 -36.20 -31.92
CA SER A 235 -2.04 -37.45 -31.27
C SER A 235 -3.53 -37.55 -30.98
N THR A 236 -4.09 -38.75 -31.11
CA THR A 236 -5.44 -39.07 -30.64
C THR A 236 -5.49 -39.22 -29.11
N LEU A 237 -4.33 -39.17 -28.44
CA LEU A 237 -4.15 -39.37 -27.00
C LEU A 237 -4.70 -40.73 -26.51
N ALA A 238 -4.85 -41.70 -27.43
CA ALA A 238 -5.57 -42.95 -27.18
C ALA A 238 -6.96 -42.74 -26.53
N GLY A 239 -7.62 -41.62 -26.84
CA GLY A 239 -8.92 -41.26 -26.27
C GLY A 239 -8.89 -40.84 -24.79
N ARG A 240 -7.71 -40.69 -24.17
CA ARG A 240 -7.60 -40.38 -22.73
C ARG A 240 -7.64 -38.89 -22.41
N GLY A 241 -7.42 -38.03 -23.40
CA GLY A 241 -7.71 -36.60 -23.32
C GLY A 241 -6.78 -35.74 -22.47
N TYR A 242 -5.56 -36.20 -22.16
CA TYR A 242 -4.53 -35.41 -21.47
C TYR A 242 -3.16 -35.59 -22.12
N PHE A 243 -2.28 -34.59 -21.99
CA PHE A 243 -0.87 -34.63 -22.37
C PHE A 243 -0.11 -33.49 -21.70
N SER A 244 1.21 -33.48 -21.79
CA SER A 244 2.02 -32.35 -21.33
C SER A 244 3.17 -32.06 -22.27
N ALA A 245 3.59 -30.80 -22.33
CA ALA A 245 4.85 -30.38 -22.94
C ALA A 245 5.75 -29.79 -21.85
N ALA A 246 7.05 -30.04 -21.90
CA ALA A 246 8.01 -29.45 -20.99
C ALA A 246 9.19 -28.87 -21.75
N VAL A 247 9.63 -27.66 -21.39
CA VAL A 247 10.92 -27.15 -21.84
C VAL A 247 12.04 -27.79 -21.01
N LEU A 248 13.11 -28.25 -21.66
CA LEU A 248 14.27 -28.86 -20.99
C LEU A 248 15.36 -27.80 -20.75
N PRO A 249 16.05 -27.80 -19.59
CA PRO A 249 17.11 -26.85 -19.28
C PRO A 249 18.43 -27.27 -19.95
N THR A 250 18.43 -27.30 -21.28
CA THR A 250 19.59 -27.61 -22.12
C THR A 250 20.32 -26.33 -22.53
N THR A 251 21.53 -26.53 -23.06
CA THR A 251 22.33 -25.49 -23.71
C THR A 251 22.54 -25.86 -25.18
N PRO A 252 22.95 -24.91 -26.04
CA PRO A 252 23.30 -25.23 -27.43
C PRO A 252 24.36 -26.33 -27.58
N GLN A 253 25.18 -26.56 -26.55
CA GLN A 253 26.23 -27.59 -26.52
C GLN A 253 25.73 -28.95 -26.00
N SER A 254 24.49 -29.05 -25.52
CA SER A 254 23.95 -30.30 -24.99
C SER A 254 23.90 -31.39 -26.07
N SER A 255 24.33 -32.60 -25.73
CA SER A 255 24.25 -33.77 -26.60
C SER A 255 22.85 -34.38 -26.58
N ASN A 256 22.53 -35.26 -27.54
CA ASN A 256 21.26 -36.01 -27.48
C ASN A 256 21.17 -36.94 -26.26
N THR A 257 22.31 -37.37 -25.71
CA THR A 257 22.37 -38.09 -24.44
C THR A 257 21.92 -37.20 -23.29
N ASP A 258 22.40 -35.95 -23.22
CA ASP A 258 22.00 -34.99 -22.18
C ASP A 258 20.51 -34.65 -22.28
N ARG A 259 20.01 -34.40 -23.50
CA ARG A 259 18.58 -34.18 -23.78
C ARG A 259 17.73 -35.35 -23.30
N THR A 260 18.15 -36.58 -23.61
CA THR A 260 17.43 -37.80 -23.22
C THR A 260 17.46 -38.01 -21.71
N ASN A 261 18.58 -37.71 -21.05
CA ASN A 261 18.70 -37.80 -19.60
C ASN A 261 17.74 -36.82 -18.90
N LEU A 262 17.66 -35.58 -19.37
CA LEU A 262 16.72 -34.58 -18.84
C LEU A 262 15.26 -34.99 -19.09
N LEU A 263 14.94 -35.45 -20.30
CA LEU A 263 13.62 -35.97 -20.63
C LEU A 263 13.23 -37.11 -19.69
N ASN A 264 14.12 -38.07 -19.44
CA ASN A 264 13.88 -39.18 -18.53
C ASN A 264 13.73 -38.71 -17.07
N ALA A 265 14.45 -37.67 -16.65
CA ALA A 265 14.30 -37.08 -15.33
C ALA A 265 12.95 -36.36 -15.15
N PHE A 266 12.38 -35.80 -16.22
CA PHE A 266 11.10 -35.08 -16.20
C PHE A 266 9.90 -36.02 -16.40
N ALA A 267 10.08 -37.11 -17.15
CA ALA A 267 9.02 -38.02 -17.55
C ALA A 267 8.11 -38.55 -16.42
N PRO A 268 8.62 -38.86 -15.21
CA PRO A 268 7.76 -39.30 -14.10
C PRO A 268 6.71 -38.26 -13.68
N TYR A 269 6.99 -36.97 -13.87
CA TYR A 269 6.16 -35.86 -13.41
C TYR A 269 5.23 -35.30 -14.50
N ALA A 270 5.42 -35.71 -15.76
CA ALA A 270 4.62 -35.28 -16.90
C ALA A 270 3.10 -35.52 -16.72
N TYR A 271 2.73 -36.55 -15.97
CA TYR A 271 1.34 -36.93 -15.71
C TYR A 271 0.83 -36.46 -14.34
N SER A 272 1.67 -35.81 -13.54
CA SER A 272 1.35 -35.27 -12.21
C SER A 272 0.85 -33.83 -12.37
N PHE A 273 -0.40 -33.69 -12.81
CA PHE A 273 -0.93 -32.38 -13.20
C PHE A 273 -1.10 -31.50 -11.97
N ILE A 274 -0.48 -30.32 -11.97
CA ILE A 274 -0.72 -29.32 -10.93
C ILE A 274 -2.17 -28.87 -10.99
N THR A 275 -2.84 -28.92 -9.84
CA THR A 275 -4.24 -28.52 -9.64
C THR A 275 -4.40 -27.40 -8.62
N GLY A 276 -3.31 -27.04 -7.94
CA GLY A 276 -3.28 -25.88 -7.06
C GLY A 276 -1.86 -25.60 -6.56
N THR A 277 -1.63 -24.34 -6.25
CA THR A 277 -0.43 -23.87 -5.57
C THR A 277 -0.82 -23.02 -4.36
N ASN A 278 -0.01 -23.09 -3.32
CA ASN A 278 -0.27 -22.40 -2.08
C ASN A 278 1.02 -21.94 -1.40
N VAL A 279 1.07 -20.67 -1.03
CA VAL A 279 2.06 -20.08 -0.14
C VAL A 279 1.54 -20.02 1.28
N SER A 280 2.43 -20.31 2.21
CA SER A 280 2.27 -20.03 3.63
C SER A 280 3.58 -19.45 4.17
N TRP A 281 3.49 -18.60 5.19
CA TRP A 281 4.65 -18.00 5.83
C TRP A 281 4.55 -18.08 7.34
N ALA A 282 5.70 -18.14 7.99
CA ALA A 282 5.84 -18.10 9.44
C ALA A 282 6.99 -17.19 9.83
N PHE A 283 6.68 -16.11 10.54
CA PHE A 283 7.67 -15.21 11.11
C PHE A 283 8.01 -15.63 12.55
N ASN A 284 9.26 -16.02 12.78
CA ASN A 284 9.78 -16.30 14.11
C ASN A 284 10.39 -15.01 14.68
N GLU A 285 9.59 -14.30 15.48
CA GLU A 285 9.96 -13.03 16.10
C GLU A 285 11.21 -13.16 16.98
N ALA A 286 11.38 -14.26 17.72
CA ALA A 286 12.53 -14.45 18.61
C ALA A 286 13.88 -14.53 17.88
N THR A 287 13.88 -14.97 16.63
CA THR A 287 15.11 -15.12 15.81
C THR A 287 15.16 -14.15 14.63
N SER A 288 14.10 -13.36 14.42
CA SER A 288 13.87 -12.51 13.25
C SER A 288 14.02 -13.25 11.92
N ARG A 289 13.41 -14.45 11.83
CA ARG A 289 13.47 -15.29 10.61
C ARG A 289 12.09 -15.50 10.01
N LEU A 290 11.99 -15.33 8.71
CA LEU A 290 10.82 -15.62 7.91
C LEU A 290 11.04 -16.93 7.15
N THR A 291 10.19 -17.92 7.41
CA THR A 291 10.12 -19.14 6.58
C THR A 291 8.91 -19.06 5.69
N THR A 292 9.10 -19.16 4.37
CA THR A 292 8.03 -19.20 3.37
C THR A 292 8.01 -20.58 2.72
N THR A 293 6.84 -21.22 2.68
CA THR A 293 6.65 -22.54 2.07
C THR A 293 5.78 -22.43 0.83
N TYR A 294 6.32 -22.88 -0.30
CA TYR A 294 5.65 -22.94 -1.59
C TYR A 294 5.23 -24.38 -1.84
N THR A 295 3.91 -24.65 -1.85
CA THR A 295 3.34 -25.99 -1.98
C THR A 295 2.66 -26.17 -3.33
N PHE A 296 2.85 -27.35 -3.92
CA PHE A 296 2.20 -27.81 -5.14
C PHE A 296 1.23 -28.94 -4.79
N THR A 297 -0.03 -28.81 -5.23
CA THR A 297 -1.02 -29.88 -5.20
C THR A 297 -1.12 -30.47 -6.60
N THR A 298 -0.88 -31.77 -6.74
CA THR A 298 -0.91 -32.46 -8.03
C THR A 298 -1.97 -33.56 -8.05
N GLN A 299 -2.44 -33.90 -9.25
CA GLN A 299 -3.29 -35.06 -9.51
C GLN A 299 -2.67 -35.94 -10.59
N PRO A 300 -2.36 -37.21 -10.31
CA PRO A 300 -1.85 -38.13 -11.32
C PRO A 300 -2.93 -38.45 -12.35
N ARG A 301 -2.62 -38.25 -13.63
CA ARG A 301 -3.44 -38.70 -14.77
C ARG A 301 -3.13 -40.15 -15.17
N GLU A 302 -1.90 -40.58 -14.89
CA GLU A 302 -1.47 -41.98 -14.85
C GLU A 302 -0.23 -42.13 -13.98
N GLY A 303 0.10 -43.37 -13.61
CA GLY A 303 1.17 -43.64 -12.65
C GLY A 303 0.77 -43.21 -11.23
N ALA A 304 1.78 -43.09 -10.36
CA ALA A 304 1.60 -42.79 -8.94
C ALA A 304 2.42 -41.59 -8.45
N ALA A 305 3.09 -40.86 -9.36
CA ALA A 305 3.90 -39.70 -8.99
C ALA A 305 3.00 -38.55 -8.52
N THR A 306 3.40 -37.91 -7.43
CA THR A 306 2.73 -36.72 -6.86
C THR A 306 3.65 -35.50 -6.80
N GLY A 307 4.94 -35.65 -7.09
CA GLY A 307 5.87 -34.52 -7.22
C GLY A 307 5.70 -33.78 -8.54
N THR A 308 6.40 -32.65 -8.66
CA THR A 308 6.58 -31.88 -9.89
C THR A 308 8.05 -31.50 -10.10
N VAL A 309 8.33 -30.84 -11.23
CA VAL A 309 9.57 -30.12 -11.48
C VAL A 309 9.28 -28.63 -11.38
N THR A 310 10.13 -27.88 -10.68
CA THR A 310 10.00 -26.43 -10.55
C THR A 310 11.34 -25.73 -10.70
N ALA A 311 11.33 -24.53 -11.29
CA ALA A 311 12.47 -23.66 -11.48
C ALA A 311 12.37 -22.46 -10.53
N LEU A 312 13.38 -22.28 -9.70
CA LEU A 312 13.45 -21.23 -8.69
C LEU A 312 14.16 -19.99 -9.26
N TYR A 313 13.63 -18.80 -9.00
CA TYR A 313 14.31 -17.54 -9.30
C TYR A 313 15.51 -17.28 -8.36
N PRO A 314 16.43 -16.34 -8.71
CA PRO A 314 17.55 -15.95 -7.83
C PRO A 314 17.18 -15.63 -6.40
N HIS A 315 16.15 -14.82 -6.16
CA HIS A 315 15.73 -14.49 -4.79
C HIS A 315 15.20 -15.71 -4.01
N GLN A 316 14.82 -16.80 -4.68
CA GLN A 316 14.35 -18.02 -4.03
C GLN A 316 15.52 -18.97 -3.77
N TRP A 317 16.29 -19.31 -4.79
CA TRP A 317 17.35 -20.34 -4.62
C TRP A 317 18.52 -19.85 -3.78
N LYS A 318 18.78 -18.54 -3.69
CA LYS A 318 19.78 -17.97 -2.78
C LYS A 318 19.41 -18.17 -1.31
N TYR A 319 18.13 -18.37 -1.01
CA TYR A 319 17.60 -18.56 0.34
C TYR A 319 16.88 -19.91 0.52
N LEU A 320 17.13 -20.87 -0.37
CA LEU A 320 16.50 -22.19 -0.35
C LEU A 320 16.82 -22.94 0.95
N ALA A 321 15.78 -23.32 1.67
CA ALA A 321 15.84 -24.08 2.90
C ALA A 321 15.46 -25.54 2.63
N GLY A 322 16.42 -26.32 2.11
CA GLY A 322 16.26 -27.74 1.81
C GLY A 322 15.97 -28.04 0.34
N GLY A 323 16.25 -29.29 -0.05
CA GLY A 323 16.30 -29.70 -1.46
C GLY A 323 17.64 -29.37 -2.12
N THR A 324 17.94 -30.02 -3.23
CA THR A 324 19.18 -29.80 -3.99
C THR A 324 18.81 -29.62 -5.45
N PRO A 325 18.99 -28.42 -6.01
CA PRO A 325 18.78 -28.22 -7.43
C PRO A 325 19.71 -29.11 -8.26
N ILE A 326 19.21 -29.60 -9.39
CA ILE A 326 20.05 -30.27 -10.39
C ILE A 326 21.05 -29.26 -11.00
N GLY A 327 22.10 -29.77 -11.65
CA GLY A 327 23.13 -28.92 -12.25
C GLY A 327 22.65 -28.06 -13.43
N ASN A 328 21.58 -28.50 -14.11
CA ASN A 328 20.98 -27.77 -15.22
C ASN A 328 20.11 -26.61 -14.74
N THR A 329 20.09 -25.53 -15.50
CA THR A 329 19.38 -24.29 -15.17
C THR A 329 18.75 -23.65 -16.39
N TYR A 330 17.71 -22.84 -16.17
CA TYR A 330 17.13 -22.03 -17.22
C TYR A 330 17.73 -20.62 -17.22
N ILE A 331 17.85 -20.04 -18.41
CA ILE A 331 18.06 -18.60 -18.63
C ILE A 331 16.70 -17.92 -18.42
N SER A 332 16.67 -16.75 -17.79
CA SER A 332 15.46 -15.95 -17.69
C SER A 332 15.79 -14.46 -17.65
N PRO A 333 14.79 -13.58 -17.87
CA PRO A 333 14.91 -12.13 -17.64
C PRO A 333 15.32 -11.72 -16.23
N ARG A 334 15.23 -12.64 -15.27
CA ARG A 334 15.58 -12.43 -13.86
C ARG A 334 16.94 -13.00 -13.49
N GLY A 335 17.72 -13.47 -14.47
CA GLY A 335 18.93 -14.25 -14.26
C GLY A 335 18.66 -15.77 -14.28
N GLN A 336 19.65 -16.54 -13.86
CA GLN A 336 19.61 -18.00 -13.93
C GLN A 336 18.60 -18.61 -12.93
N MET A 337 17.68 -19.45 -13.42
CA MET A 337 16.75 -20.21 -12.59
C MET A 337 17.25 -21.62 -12.30
N ARG A 338 17.21 -22.05 -11.03
CA ARG A 338 17.69 -23.37 -10.58
C ARG A 338 16.56 -24.38 -10.45
N VAL A 339 16.79 -25.63 -10.87
CA VAL A 339 15.70 -26.60 -11.04
C VAL A 339 15.67 -27.62 -9.90
N LEU A 340 14.52 -27.74 -9.23
CA LEU A 340 14.20 -28.85 -8.33
C LEU A 340 13.33 -29.87 -9.05
N THR A 341 13.58 -31.16 -8.82
CA THR A 341 12.77 -32.27 -9.35
C THR A 341 12.19 -33.08 -8.20
N ASN A 342 11.07 -33.76 -8.44
CA ASN A 342 10.38 -34.58 -7.42
C ASN A 342 9.91 -33.81 -6.18
N VAL A 343 9.45 -32.58 -6.34
CA VAL A 343 9.02 -31.77 -5.18
C VAL A 343 7.50 -31.64 -5.13
N THR A 344 6.96 -31.74 -3.92
CA THR A 344 5.59 -31.29 -3.60
C THR A 344 5.61 -29.92 -2.93
N SER A 345 6.78 -29.47 -2.47
CA SER A 345 6.98 -28.14 -1.89
C SER A 345 8.47 -27.79 -1.85
N PHE A 346 8.78 -26.50 -1.71
CA PHE A 346 10.08 -26.01 -1.27
C PHE A 346 9.91 -24.85 -0.28
N GLN A 347 10.99 -24.52 0.43
CA GLN A 347 10.98 -23.43 1.41
C GLN A 347 12.08 -22.42 1.14
N THR A 348 11.82 -21.15 1.44
CA THR A 348 12.87 -20.15 1.63
C THR A 348 12.95 -19.79 3.12
N ASN A 349 14.14 -19.42 3.58
CA ASN A 349 14.35 -19.02 4.97
C ASN A 349 15.23 -17.77 5.04
N MET A 350 14.57 -16.62 5.14
CA MET A 350 15.18 -15.30 5.06
C MET A 350 15.25 -14.64 6.43
N VAL A 351 16.23 -13.75 6.62
CA VAL A 351 16.37 -12.95 7.84
C VAL A 351 15.60 -11.65 7.64
N TYR A 352 14.61 -11.40 8.49
CA TYR A 352 14.04 -10.06 8.61
C TYR A 352 15.01 -9.18 9.39
N ARG A 353 15.36 -8.01 8.85
CA ARG A 353 16.40 -7.14 9.42
C ARG A 353 15.84 -5.93 10.16
N GLY A 354 14.54 -5.96 10.48
CA GLY A 354 13.84 -4.90 11.16
C GLY A 354 13.52 -3.70 10.25
N VAL A 355 12.51 -2.94 10.66
CA VAL A 355 12.25 -1.59 10.14
C VAL A 355 12.15 -0.63 11.32
N LEU A 356 12.42 0.65 11.09
CA LEU A 356 12.14 1.68 12.08
C LEU A 356 10.95 2.53 11.61
N PRO A 357 10.13 3.07 12.53
CA PRO A 357 9.17 4.07 12.15
C PRO A 357 9.82 5.37 11.64
N GLU A 358 10.97 5.70 12.24
CA GLU A 358 11.85 6.82 11.89
C GLU A 358 13.23 6.56 12.53
N LEU A 359 14.31 7.11 11.97
CA LEU A 359 15.64 7.02 12.58
C LEU A 359 15.66 7.69 13.97
N PRO A 360 16.46 7.23 14.94
CA PRO A 360 16.58 7.92 16.22
C PRO A 360 17.32 9.24 16.04
N ALA A 361 16.93 10.29 16.77
CA ALA A 361 17.49 11.64 16.66
C ALA A 361 18.83 11.82 17.40
N VAL A 362 19.73 10.85 17.28
CA VAL A 362 21.02 10.79 17.98
C VAL A 362 21.98 11.93 17.61
N GLY A 363 21.85 12.48 16.40
CA GLY A 363 22.67 13.58 15.88
C GLY A 363 22.10 14.96 16.16
N MET A 364 20.85 15.05 16.66
CA MET A 364 20.11 16.30 16.81
C MET A 364 20.39 16.97 18.15
N THR A 365 21.55 17.62 18.25
CA THR A 365 21.96 18.36 19.45
C THR A 365 22.48 19.75 19.10
N GLY A 366 22.45 20.68 20.06
CA GLY A 366 22.98 22.04 19.89
C GLY A 366 22.46 22.74 18.63
N ALA A 367 23.37 23.25 17.80
CA ALA A 367 23.03 23.99 16.57
C ALA A 367 22.29 23.14 15.52
N ASP A 368 22.55 21.83 15.46
CA ASP A 368 21.84 20.93 14.53
C ASP A 368 20.38 20.77 14.98
N LEU A 369 20.10 20.64 16.29
CA LEU A 369 18.74 20.62 16.81
C LEU A 369 17.97 21.92 16.51
N THR A 370 18.64 23.07 16.66
CA THR A 370 18.04 24.37 16.29
C THR A 370 17.71 24.43 14.81
N THR A 371 18.64 23.99 13.95
CA THR A 371 18.43 23.93 12.49
C THR A 371 17.24 23.04 12.15
N LEU A 372 17.18 21.82 12.70
CA LEU A 372 16.06 20.91 12.47
C LEU A 372 14.73 21.52 12.92
N ASN A 373 14.67 22.13 14.10
CA ASN A 373 13.44 22.77 14.57
C ASN A 373 12.99 23.93 13.67
N ASN A 374 13.92 24.70 13.11
CA ASN A 374 13.58 25.74 12.15
C ASN A 374 12.98 25.14 10.87
N GLU A 375 13.56 24.06 10.34
CA GLU A 375 13.04 23.36 9.15
C GLU A 375 11.67 22.71 9.44
N LEU A 376 11.49 22.10 10.63
CA LEU A 376 10.20 21.56 11.08
C LEU A 376 9.14 22.66 11.21
N ASN A 377 9.48 23.80 11.81
CA ASN A 377 8.56 24.93 11.96
C ASN A 377 8.19 25.55 10.61
N ALA A 378 9.15 25.62 9.67
CA ALA A 378 8.91 26.09 8.31
C ALA A 378 7.98 25.12 7.55
N ALA A 379 8.28 23.82 7.57
CA ALA A 379 7.43 22.79 6.96
C ALA A 379 6.05 22.71 7.62
N GLY A 380 5.96 23.04 8.91
CA GLY A 380 4.72 23.14 9.66
C GLY A 380 3.97 24.46 9.51
N SER A 381 4.50 25.46 8.80
CA SER A 381 3.82 26.73 8.58
C SER A 381 2.74 26.58 7.51
N GLY A 382 1.46 26.63 7.91
CA GLY A 382 0.32 26.45 7.01
C GLY A 382 -0.28 25.05 7.02
N ASP A 383 -1.07 24.72 5.99
CA ASP A 383 -1.62 23.38 5.78
C ASP A 383 -0.54 22.47 5.16
N PRO A 384 -0.07 21.41 5.86
CA PRO A 384 0.95 20.51 5.34
C PRO A 384 0.52 19.70 4.12
N LEU A 385 -0.78 19.65 3.81
CA LEU A 385 -1.35 18.95 2.66
C LEU A 385 -1.68 19.90 1.49
N ALA A 386 -1.38 21.20 1.62
CA ALA A 386 -1.60 22.16 0.54
C ALA A 386 -0.69 21.85 -0.66
N GLY A 387 -1.23 21.95 -1.87
CA GLY A 387 -0.50 21.72 -3.13
C GLY A 387 -0.49 20.27 -3.62
N PHE A 388 -0.95 19.31 -2.81
CA PHE A 388 -1.03 17.89 -3.17
C PHE A 388 -2.35 17.48 -3.86
N GLY A 389 -3.20 18.43 -4.23
CA GLY A 389 -4.49 18.11 -4.86
C GLY A 389 -5.38 17.19 -4.03
N ASP A 390 -6.27 16.49 -4.73
CA ASP A 390 -7.32 15.65 -4.14
C ASP A 390 -7.33 14.22 -4.68
N ASP A 391 -6.50 13.85 -5.66
CA ASP A 391 -6.40 12.44 -6.04
C ASP A 391 -5.66 11.61 -5.00
N THR A 392 -5.81 10.29 -5.09
CA THR A 392 -5.23 9.34 -4.14
C THR A 392 -3.71 9.37 -4.09
N TYR A 393 -3.01 9.46 -5.23
CA TYR A 393 -1.53 9.44 -5.24
C TYR A 393 -0.95 10.66 -4.54
N TRP A 394 -1.32 11.86 -4.99
CA TRP A 394 -0.74 13.09 -4.45
C TRP A 394 -1.22 13.35 -3.02
N THR A 395 -2.49 13.06 -2.70
CA THR A 395 -2.93 13.07 -1.29
C THR A 395 -2.08 12.10 -0.45
N GLY A 396 -1.79 10.91 -0.97
CA GLY A 396 -0.91 9.93 -0.37
C GLY A 396 0.47 10.53 -0.05
N LYS A 397 1.18 11.07 -1.05
CA LYS A 397 2.49 11.71 -0.83
C LYS A 397 2.45 12.78 0.27
N GLY A 398 1.42 13.64 0.27
CA GLY A 398 1.23 14.64 1.31
C GLY A 398 1.04 14.03 2.71
N LEU A 399 0.24 12.96 2.81
CA LEU A 399 0.05 12.21 4.05
C LEU A 399 1.35 11.55 4.53
N GLY A 400 2.12 10.96 3.62
CA GLY A 400 3.44 10.36 3.91
C GLY A 400 4.42 11.39 4.46
N ARG A 401 4.53 12.55 3.80
CA ARG A 401 5.36 13.67 4.24
C ARG A 401 4.96 14.15 5.64
N ALA A 402 3.66 14.36 5.87
CA ALA A 402 3.14 14.77 7.18
C ALA A 402 3.45 13.73 8.26
N ALA A 403 3.39 12.43 7.94
CA ALA A 403 3.72 11.36 8.88
C ALA A 403 5.20 11.39 9.28
N ARG A 404 6.14 11.56 8.33
CA ARG A 404 7.57 11.72 8.63
C ARG A 404 7.85 12.94 9.51
N LEU A 405 7.26 14.08 9.19
CA LEU A 405 7.37 15.31 10.00
C LEU A 405 6.83 15.10 11.42
N ALA A 406 5.72 14.38 11.59
CA ALA A 406 5.14 14.08 12.90
C ALA A 406 6.07 13.20 13.75
N GLU A 407 6.64 12.13 13.18
CA GLU A 407 7.59 11.26 13.88
C GLU A 407 8.84 12.03 14.29
N ILE A 408 9.45 12.78 13.39
CA ILE A 408 10.67 13.56 13.70
C ILE A 408 10.40 14.60 14.78
N ALA A 409 9.31 15.35 14.65
CA ALA A 409 8.93 16.36 15.63
C ALA A 409 8.72 15.74 17.03
N ASP A 410 8.13 14.55 17.10
CA ASP A 410 7.97 13.82 18.36
C ASP A 410 9.32 13.36 18.95
N LEU A 411 10.25 12.88 18.11
CA LEU A 411 11.58 12.44 18.56
C LEU A 411 12.39 13.57 19.22
N VAL A 412 12.20 14.81 18.75
CA VAL A 412 12.92 16.00 19.25
C VAL A 412 12.11 16.89 20.18
N GLY A 413 10.88 16.48 20.55
CA GLY A 413 10.03 17.20 21.49
C GLY A 413 9.36 18.46 20.94
N ASN A 414 9.30 18.64 19.62
CA ASN A 414 8.54 19.72 18.97
C ASN A 414 7.05 19.33 18.87
N THR A 415 6.36 19.39 20.01
CA THR A 415 4.96 18.95 20.11
C THR A 415 4.02 19.80 19.25
N ALA A 416 4.31 21.08 19.04
CA ALA A 416 3.48 21.96 18.23
C ALA A 416 3.42 21.52 16.75
N VAL A 417 4.56 21.19 16.14
CA VAL A 417 4.60 20.66 14.77
C VAL A 417 3.99 19.27 14.74
N ARG A 418 4.36 18.39 15.67
CA ARG A 418 3.80 17.04 15.78
C ARG A 418 2.27 17.05 15.81
N ASP A 419 1.68 17.81 16.73
CA ASP A 419 0.23 17.83 16.95
C ASP A 419 -0.51 18.43 15.74
N ARG A 420 0.09 19.42 15.07
CA ARG A 420 -0.43 19.96 13.81
C ARG A 420 -0.46 18.91 12.70
N MET A 421 0.64 18.19 12.49
CA MET A 421 0.72 17.13 11.47
C MET A 421 -0.29 16.03 11.75
N LEU A 422 -0.37 15.56 13.00
CA LEU A 422 -1.34 14.53 13.41
C LEU A 422 -2.79 15.00 13.24
N SER A 423 -3.09 16.26 13.52
CA SER A 423 -4.43 16.83 13.30
C SER A 423 -4.79 16.87 11.81
N SER A 424 -3.86 17.27 10.93
CA SER A 424 -4.07 17.26 9.48
C SER A 424 -4.26 15.84 8.94
N ILE A 425 -3.42 14.89 9.37
CA ILE A 425 -3.55 13.47 9.02
C ILE A 425 -4.91 12.94 9.45
N ARG A 426 -5.29 13.12 10.73
CA ARG A 426 -6.58 12.67 11.27
C ARG A 426 -7.74 13.23 10.47
N THR A 427 -7.71 14.53 10.17
CA THR A 427 -8.77 15.19 9.40
C THR A 427 -8.89 14.61 7.99
N ARG A 428 -7.76 14.52 7.26
CA ARG A 428 -7.75 14.02 5.87
C ARG A 428 -8.14 12.54 5.79
N LEU A 429 -7.60 11.68 6.65
CA LEU A 429 -7.95 10.25 6.65
C LEU A 429 -9.42 10.04 7.04
N THR A 430 -9.93 10.76 8.04
CA THR A 430 -11.34 10.70 8.45
C THR A 430 -12.27 11.12 7.30
N ASP A 431 -11.91 12.16 6.54
CA ASP A 431 -12.64 12.58 5.34
C ASP A 431 -12.68 11.43 4.31
N TRP A 432 -11.51 10.94 3.88
CA TRP A 432 -11.42 9.85 2.90
C TRP A 432 -12.14 8.56 3.30
N PHE A 433 -12.07 8.19 4.58
CA PHE A 433 -12.68 6.97 5.10
C PHE A 433 -14.15 7.13 5.50
N THR A 434 -14.75 8.29 5.26
CA THR A 434 -16.19 8.52 5.50
C THR A 434 -16.92 8.66 4.17
N ALA A 435 -17.64 7.61 3.79
CA ALA A 435 -18.59 7.63 2.69
C ALA A 435 -19.97 8.09 3.18
N THR A 436 -20.53 9.10 2.51
CA THR A 436 -21.93 9.50 2.67
C THR A 436 -22.62 9.49 1.30
N PRO A 437 -23.93 9.18 1.23
CA PRO A 437 -24.64 9.18 -0.04
C PRO A 437 -24.46 10.50 -0.81
N GLY A 438 -24.01 10.39 -2.06
CA GLY A 438 -23.77 11.55 -2.94
C GLY A 438 -22.37 12.17 -2.86
N LYS A 439 -21.48 11.68 -1.99
CA LYS A 439 -20.06 12.10 -1.98
C LYS A 439 -19.35 11.62 -3.25
N THR A 440 -18.62 12.51 -3.92
CA THR A 440 -17.96 12.20 -5.21
C THR A 440 -16.44 12.40 -5.20
N ALA A 441 -15.90 13.02 -4.16
CA ALA A 441 -14.46 13.28 -4.01
C ALA A 441 -14.01 12.96 -2.59
N ARG A 442 -12.75 12.56 -2.44
CA ARG A 442 -12.16 12.05 -1.20
C ARG A 442 -13.01 10.94 -0.59
N VAL A 443 -13.30 9.94 -1.40
CA VAL A 443 -14.16 8.82 -1.02
C VAL A 443 -13.73 7.56 -1.75
N PHE A 444 -13.87 6.42 -1.08
CA PHE A 444 -13.69 5.11 -1.69
C PHE A 444 -15.02 4.54 -2.14
N GLY A 445 -15.06 3.97 -3.34
CA GLY A 445 -16.16 3.18 -3.87
C GLY A 445 -15.74 1.74 -4.13
N TYR A 446 -16.60 0.78 -3.79
CA TYR A 446 -16.34 -0.63 -4.02
C TYR A 446 -16.95 -1.09 -5.34
N ASN A 447 -16.11 -1.64 -6.22
CA ASN A 447 -16.55 -2.35 -7.42
C ASN A 447 -16.72 -3.83 -7.08
N SER A 448 -17.95 -4.27 -6.87
CA SER A 448 -18.28 -5.65 -6.52
C SER A 448 -18.09 -6.66 -7.66
N SER A 449 -18.05 -6.19 -8.91
CA SER A 449 -17.83 -7.03 -10.09
C SER A 449 -16.40 -7.53 -10.14
N TRP A 450 -15.44 -6.63 -9.93
CA TRP A 450 -14.01 -6.92 -9.87
C TRP A 450 -13.56 -7.38 -8.50
N GLY A 451 -14.26 -6.95 -7.44
CA GLY A 451 -13.85 -7.14 -6.06
C GLY A 451 -12.69 -6.22 -5.69
N THR A 452 -12.87 -4.92 -5.86
CA THR A 452 -11.82 -3.91 -5.60
C THR A 452 -12.38 -2.60 -5.05
N LEU A 453 -11.58 -1.91 -4.23
CA LEU A 453 -11.84 -0.60 -3.67
C LEU A 453 -11.10 0.47 -4.48
N ILE A 454 -11.81 1.46 -4.99
CA ILE A 454 -11.26 2.54 -5.82
C ILE A 454 -11.46 3.88 -5.11
N GLY A 455 -10.39 4.63 -4.92
CA GLY A 455 -10.45 5.98 -4.36
C GLY A 455 -10.66 7.05 -5.44
N TYR A 456 -11.56 8.01 -5.17
CA TYR A 456 -11.86 9.13 -6.06
C TYR A 456 -11.59 10.48 -5.42
N PRO A 457 -11.02 11.46 -6.15
CA PRO A 457 -10.47 11.36 -7.51
C PRO A 457 -9.34 10.33 -7.64
N ALA A 458 -9.31 9.65 -8.79
CA ALA A 458 -8.28 8.68 -9.14
C ALA A 458 -7.20 9.36 -10.00
N SER A 459 -6.02 8.75 -10.07
CA SER A 459 -4.90 9.16 -10.92
C SER A 459 -4.12 7.94 -11.39
N PHE A 460 -3.32 8.12 -12.46
CA PHE A 460 -2.41 7.09 -13.01
C PHE A 460 -3.06 5.74 -13.39
N GLY A 461 -4.37 5.74 -13.64
CA GLY A 461 -5.12 4.53 -13.99
C GLY A 461 -5.60 3.69 -12.80
N SER A 462 -5.47 4.19 -11.55
CA SER A 462 -5.99 3.51 -10.35
C SER A 462 -7.50 3.20 -10.39
N ASP A 463 -8.27 3.83 -11.27
CA ASP A 463 -9.69 3.51 -11.47
C ASP A 463 -9.95 2.59 -12.67
N GLN A 464 -9.61 3.03 -13.88
CA GLN A 464 -9.97 2.35 -15.12
C GLN A 464 -9.05 1.18 -15.47
N GLU A 465 -7.88 1.12 -14.85
CA GLU A 465 -6.82 0.15 -15.11
C GLU A 465 -6.43 -0.65 -13.84
N LEU A 466 -6.94 -0.25 -12.67
CA LEU A 466 -6.59 -0.78 -11.34
C LEU A 466 -5.08 -0.78 -11.10
N ASN A 467 -4.40 0.27 -11.56
CA ASN A 467 -2.97 0.42 -11.35
C ASN A 467 -2.69 0.91 -9.93
N ASP A 468 -1.55 0.51 -9.39
CA ASP A 468 -0.85 1.27 -8.34
C ASP A 468 -1.57 1.37 -6.98
N HIS A 469 -2.49 0.46 -6.66
CA HIS A 469 -3.24 0.51 -5.39
C HIS A 469 -2.30 0.43 -4.17
N HIS A 470 -1.34 -0.50 -4.16
CA HIS A 470 -0.28 -0.54 -3.16
C HIS A 470 0.53 0.75 -3.07
N PHE A 471 0.92 1.40 -4.18
CA PHE A 471 1.63 2.68 -4.15
C PHE A 471 0.79 3.77 -3.49
N HIS A 472 -0.45 3.96 -3.95
CA HIS A 472 -1.33 5.01 -3.46
C HIS A 472 -1.72 4.77 -2.00
N TYR A 473 -2.20 3.57 -1.68
CA TYR A 473 -2.80 3.24 -0.38
C TYR A 473 -1.72 3.01 0.67
N GLY A 474 -0.50 2.63 0.28
CA GLY A 474 0.65 2.51 1.19
C GLY A 474 0.89 3.80 1.98
N TYR A 475 0.75 4.97 1.35
CA TYR A 475 0.85 6.25 2.05
C TYR A 475 -0.30 6.52 3.05
N PHE A 476 -1.54 6.15 2.69
CA PHE A 476 -2.68 6.27 3.61
C PHE A 476 -2.49 5.39 4.84
N ILE A 477 -2.04 4.15 4.64
CA ILE A 477 -1.80 3.19 5.71
C ILE A 477 -0.61 3.65 6.55
N ALA A 478 0.45 4.19 5.96
CA ALA A 478 1.62 4.71 6.68
C ALA A 478 1.23 5.89 7.59
N ALA A 479 0.43 6.83 7.08
CA ALA A 479 -0.07 7.94 7.88
C ALA A 479 -1.04 7.48 8.99
N ALA A 480 -1.89 6.48 8.70
CA ALA A 480 -2.75 5.86 9.70
C ALA A 480 -1.94 5.14 10.80
N ALA A 481 -0.84 4.47 10.45
CA ALA A 481 0.05 3.82 11.40
C ALA A 481 0.73 4.83 12.34
N THR A 482 1.20 5.96 11.80
CA THR A 482 1.72 7.07 12.61
C THR A 482 0.64 7.65 13.53
N LEU A 483 -0.57 7.89 13.03
CA LEU A 483 -1.68 8.41 13.85
C LEU A 483 -2.09 7.41 14.95
N ALA A 484 -2.16 6.12 14.64
CA ALA A 484 -2.58 5.06 15.56
C ALA A 484 -1.74 5.01 16.84
N LYS A 485 -0.46 5.39 16.78
CA LYS A 485 0.40 5.56 17.95
C LYS A 485 -0.20 6.56 18.95
N TYR A 486 -0.75 7.67 18.49
CA TYR A 486 -1.21 8.78 19.34
C TYR A 486 -2.73 8.73 19.61
N ASP A 487 -3.49 8.18 18.67
CA ASP A 487 -4.95 8.03 18.75
C ASP A 487 -5.36 6.56 18.52
N PRO A 488 -5.09 5.66 19.49
CA PRO A 488 -5.47 4.25 19.39
C PRO A 488 -6.98 4.03 19.35
N THR A 489 -7.78 5.01 19.82
CA THR A 489 -9.24 4.94 19.73
C THR A 489 -9.67 5.12 18.28
N TRP A 490 -9.16 6.13 17.57
CA TRP A 490 -9.41 6.33 16.14
C TRP A 490 -8.99 5.11 15.31
N ALA A 491 -7.86 4.50 15.64
CA ALA A 491 -7.33 3.32 14.96
C ALA A 491 -8.00 2.00 15.36
N SER A 492 -8.95 2.00 16.31
CA SER A 492 -9.66 0.78 16.69
C SER A 492 -10.55 0.27 15.54
N PRO A 493 -10.81 -1.06 15.46
CA PRO A 493 -11.67 -1.61 14.41
C PRO A 493 -13.07 -1.02 14.36
N GLY A 494 -13.63 -0.64 15.52
CA GLY A 494 -14.95 0.00 15.62
C GLY A 494 -14.96 1.48 15.25
N GLN A 495 -13.80 2.08 14.96
CA GLN A 495 -13.66 3.45 14.46
C GLN A 495 -13.15 3.40 13.01
N TYR A 496 -11.98 3.97 12.69
CA TYR A 496 -11.46 4.02 11.33
C TYR A 496 -10.41 2.94 11.03
N GLY A 497 -9.96 2.18 12.04
CA GLY A 497 -9.02 1.08 11.84
C GLY A 497 -9.54 -0.02 10.91
N GLY A 498 -10.86 -0.23 10.88
CA GLY A 498 -11.49 -1.15 9.93
C GLY A 498 -11.31 -0.70 8.47
N MET A 499 -11.42 0.60 8.18
CA MET A 499 -11.18 1.11 6.82
C MET A 499 -9.71 0.99 6.40
N VAL A 500 -8.77 1.16 7.33
CA VAL A 500 -7.34 0.91 7.06
C VAL A 500 -7.13 -0.55 6.67
N ASP A 501 -7.76 -1.51 7.38
CA ASP A 501 -7.71 -2.92 6.98
C ASP A 501 -8.33 -3.13 5.60
N VAL A 502 -9.47 -2.51 5.26
CA VAL A 502 -10.06 -2.64 3.90
C VAL A 502 -9.12 -2.16 2.80
N LEU A 503 -8.35 -1.09 3.00
CA LEU A 503 -7.32 -0.65 2.04
C LEU A 503 -6.19 -1.69 1.90
N ILE A 504 -5.74 -2.26 3.03
CA ILE A 504 -4.75 -3.35 3.03
C ILE A 504 -5.29 -4.55 2.25
N ARG A 505 -6.56 -4.91 2.50
CA ARG A 505 -7.24 -6.03 1.86
C ARG A 505 -7.38 -5.82 0.36
N ASP A 506 -7.65 -4.60 -0.07
CA ASP A 506 -7.78 -4.33 -1.50
C ASP A 506 -6.45 -4.47 -2.24
N ALA A 507 -5.38 -3.85 -1.74
CA ALA A 507 -4.07 -3.89 -2.39
C ALA A 507 -3.39 -5.26 -2.25
N ASN A 508 -3.38 -5.86 -1.05
CA ASN A 508 -2.77 -7.18 -0.82
C ASN A 508 -3.51 -7.97 0.27
N ASN A 509 -4.68 -8.54 -0.08
CA ASN A 509 -5.48 -9.35 0.84
C ASN A 509 -4.69 -10.54 1.42
N TYR A 510 -4.44 -10.52 2.73
CA TYR A 510 -3.73 -11.57 3.45
C TYR A 510 -4.63 -12.69 4.01
N ASP A 511 -5.95 -12.64 3.80
CA ASP A 511 -6.92 -13.65 4.29
C ASP A 511 -7.75 -14.21 3.14
N ARG A 512 -7.53 -15.48 2.86
CA ARG A 512 -8.23 -16.22 1.81
C ARG A 512 -9.72 -16.40 2.07
N ASN A 513 -10.18 -16.20 3.31
CA ASN A 513 -11.60 -16.26 3.66
C ASN A 513 -12.35 -14.97 3.30
N ASP A 514 -11.63 -13.86 3.10
CA ASP A 514 -12.25 -12.63 2.62
C ASP A 514 -12.37 -12.66 1.10
N THR A 515 -13.56 -13.05 0.61
CA THR A 515 -13.83 -13.18 -0.83
C THR A 515 -14.16 -11.85 -1.51
N ARG A 516 -14.15 -10.73 -0.78
CA ARG A 516 -14.39 -9.39 -1.35
C ARG A 516 -13.22 -8.93 -2.23
N PHE A 517 -12.01 -9.39 -1.92
CA PHE A 517 -10.78 -9.01 -2.60
C PHE A 517 -9.98 -10.26 -2.97
N PRO A 518 -9.33 -10.30 -4.15
CA PRO A 518 -8.42 -11.39 -4.49
C PRO A 518 -7.25 -11.43 -3.51
N PHE A 519 -6.72 -12.64 -3.26
CA PHE A 519 -5.59 -12.86 -2.37
C PHE A 519 -4.33 -12.22 -2.94
N LEU A 520 -3.67 -11.36 -2.15
CA LEU A 520 -2.43 -10.66 -2.52
C LEU A 520 -2.46 -10.08 -3.95
N ARG A 521 -3.40 -9.15 -4.21
CA ARG A 521 -3.67 -8.62 -5.55
C ARG A 521 -2.40 -8.15 -6.25
N ASP A 522 -1.68 -7.21 -5.65
CA ASP A 522 -0.51 -6.60 -6.26
C ASP A 522 0.73 -7.50 -6.15
N PHE A 523 0.85 -8.28 -5.08
CA PHE A 523 2.05 -9.06 -4.76
C PHE A 523 2.11 -10.40 -5.49
N ASP A 524 3.04 -10.51 -6.45
CA ASP A 524 3.34 -11.79 -7.09
C ASP A 524 4.16 -12.68 -6.16
N ILE A 525 3.48 -13.70 -5.64
CA ILE A 525 3.99 -14.66 -4.66
C ILE A 525 5.29 -15.33 -5.13
N TYR A 526 5.42 -15.62 -6.42
CA TYR A 526 6.54 -16.39 -6.96
C TYR A 526 7.62 -15.49 -7.56
N ALA A 527 7.28 -14.40 -8.24
CA ALA A 527 8.26 -13.40 -8.69
C ALA A 527 8.86 -12.61 -7.52
N GLY A 528 8.14 -12.56 -6.39
CA GLY A 528 8.61 -12.06 -5.10
C GLY A 528 8.54 -10.54 -4.95
N HIS A 529 7.79 -9.86 -5.80
CA HIS A 529 7.60 -8.41 -5.79
C HIS A 529 6.20 -8.06 -6.30
N ASP A 530 5.76 -6.82 -6.07
CA ASP A 530 4.47 -6.34 -6.58
C ASP A 530 4.46 -6.14 -8.11
N TRP A 531 3.27 -6.09 -8.70
CA TRP A 531 3.04 -5.64 -10.07
C TRP A 531 2.10 -4.43 -10.09
N ALA A 532 2.50 -3.40 -10.83
CA ALA A 532 1.79 -2.12 -10.88
C ALA A 532 0.52 -2.17 -11.73
N SER A 533 0.55 -2.80 -12.91
CA SER A 533 -0.57 -2.72 -13.85
C SER A 533 -1.65 -3.77 -13.57
N GLY A 534 -2.90 -3.33 -13.41
CA GLY A 534 -4.01 -4.26 -13.16
C GLY A 534 -4.29 -5.22 -14.31
N HIS A 535 -4.01 -4.81 -15.55
CA HIS A 535 -4.40 -5.55 -16.76
C HIS A 535 -3.25 -6.29 -17.47
N ALA A 536 -1.97 -5.97 -17.18
CA ALA A 536 -0.78 -6.58 -17.79
C ALA A 536 -0.81 -6.68 -19.35
N ASN A 537 -1.47 -5.73 -20.02
CA ASN A 537 -1.71 -5.74 -21.48
C ASN A 537 -0.55 -5.04 -22.20
N PHE A 538 0.65 -5.63 -22.12
CA PHE A 538 1.84 -5.15 -22.80
C PHE A 538 2.61 -6.33 -23.40
N PHE A 539 3.34 -6.07 -24.47
CA PHE A 539 4.20 -7.09 -25.08
C PHE A 539 5.26 -7.62 -24.10
N ALA A 540 5.72 -6.78 -23.18
CA ALA A 540 6.70 -7.12 -22.16
C ALA A 540 6.09 -7.79 -20.90
N GLY A 541 4.77 -8.02 -20.85
CA GLY A 541 4.04 -8.52 -19.68
C GLY A 541 3.69 -7.42 -18.69
N ASN A 542 3.54 -7.76 -17.41
CA ASN A 542 3.31 -6.76 -16.35
C ASN A 542 4.60 -5.96 -16.03
N ASN A 543 4.49 -4.86 -15.28
CA ASN A 543 5.62 -4.01 -14.90
C ASN A 543 5.51 -3.50 -13.46
N GLN A 544 6.65 -3.13 -12.90
CA GLN A 544 6.75 -2.31 -11.70
C GLN A 544 7.87 -1.29 -11.88
N GLU A 545 7.57 -0.02 -11.65
CA GLU A 545 8.56 1.06 -11.62
C GLU A 545 9.11 1.24 -10.20
N SER A 546 8.34 1.88 -9.32
CA SER A 546 8.78 2.23 -7.97
C SER A 546 8.68 1.04 -7.01
N SER A 547 9.71 0.21 -6.98
CA SER A 547 9.79 -0.88 -6.01
C SER A 547 9.84 -0.38 -4.55
N SER A 548 10.33 0.84 -4.34
CA SER A 548 10.38 1.48 -3.02
C SER A 548 9.00 1.94 -2.52
N GLU A 549 8.06 2.27 -3.40
CA GLU A 549 6.66 2.52 -2.99
C GLU A 549 5.95 1.23 -2.56
N GLY A 550 6.25 0.08 -3.18
CA GLY A 550 5.85 -1.25 -2.67
C GLY A 550 6.45 -1.56 -1.30
N MET A 551 7.74 -1.27 -1.09
CA MET A 551 8.39 -1.40 0.22
C MET A 551 7.78 -0.47 1.30
N ASN A 552 7.31 0.71 0.89
CA ASN A 552 6.58 1.62 1.78
C ASN A 552 5.21 1.05 2.17
N PHE A 553 4.47 0.44 1.25
CA PHE A 553 3.24 -0.30 1.55
C PHE A 553 3.49 -1.43 2.57
N ASP A 554 4.47 -2.29 2.30
CA ASP A 554 4.81 -3.41 3.20
C ASP A 554 5.18 -2.93 4.61
N SER A 555 6.00 -1.88 4.69
CA SER A 555 6.36 -1.23 5.95
C SER A 555 5.16 -0.64 6.67
N ALA A 556 4.21 -0.04 5.94
CA ALA A 556 3.00 0.52 6.51
C ALA A 556 2.15 -0.55 7.21
N LEU A 557 2.04 -1.76 6.64
CA LEU A 557 1.40 -2.91 7.28
C LEU A 557 2.12 -3.30 8.57
N ILE A 558 3.46 -3.40 8.54
CA ILE A 558 4.26 -3.74 9.73
C ILE A 558 4.01 -2.73 10.85
N GLN A 559 4.05 -1.43 10.53
CA GLN A 559 3.88 -0.36 11.51
C GLN A 559 2.44 -0.27 12.03
N PHE A 560 1.44 -0.44 11.17
CA PHE A 560 0.03 -0.43 11.57
C PHE A 560 -0.29 -1.64 12.45
N GLY A 561 0.18 -2.83 12.09
CA GLY A 561 0.05 -4.04 12.90
C GLY A 561 0.75 -3.92 14.26
N GLN A 562 1.90 -3.24 14.32
CA GLN A 562 2.59 -2.92 15.58
C GLN A 562 1.81 -1.92 16.44
N ALA A 563 1.26 -0.86 15.84
CA ALA A 563 0.50 0.16 16.57
C ALA A 563 -0.86 -0.35 17.09
N THR A 564 -1.49 -1.29 16.37
CA THR A 564 -2.81 -1.84 16.72
C THR A 564 -2.75 -3.19 17.43
N GLY A 565 -1.57 -3.80 17.53
CA GLY A 565 -1.40 -5.16 18.06
C GLY A 565 -1.87 -6.28 17.12
N ASN A 566 -2.17 -5.98 15.86
CA ASN A 566 -2.59 -6.97 14.87
C ASN A 566 -1.38 -7.69 14.25
N ARG A 567 -1.06 -8.87 14.79
CA ARG A 567 0.06 -9.70 14.31
C ARG A 567 -0.16 -10.26 12.91
N THR A 568 -1.39 -10.50 12.48
CA THR A 568 -1.68 -11.04 11.15
C THR A 568 -1.32 -10.02 10.06
N VAL A 569 -1.76 -8.77 10.22
CA VAL A 569 -1.36 -7.66 9.33
C VAL A 569 0.15 -7.46 9.35
N ARG A 570 0.74 -7.43 10.56
CA ARG A 570 2.18 -7.27 10.73
C ARG A 570 2.96 -8.34 9.99
N ASP A 571 2.63 -9.61 10.18
CA ASP A 571 3.39 -10.74 9.64
C ASP A 571 3.17 -10.88 8.13
N ALA A 572 2.01 -10.47 7.60
CA ALA A 572 1.80 -10.32 6.16
C ALA A 572 2.70 -9.21 5.57
N GLY A 573 2.83 -8.06 6.24
CA GLY A 573 3.78 -7.01 5.85
C GLY A 573 5.23 -7.48 5.91
N ILE A 574 5.62 -8.26 6.93
CA ILE A 574 6.98 -8.85 7.03
C ILE A 574 7.23 -9.84 5.88
N TYR A 575 6.24 -10.67 5.54
CA TYR A 575 6.35 -11.61 4.43
C TYR A 575 6.67 -10.91 3.11
N GLN A 576 5.88 -9.89 2.76
CA GLN A 576 6.07 -9.12 1.54
C GLN A 576 7.39 -8.35 1.59
N TYR A 577 7.65 -7.58 2.66
CA TYR A 577 8.86 -6.75 2.81
C TYR A 577 10.16 -7.53 2.62
N VAL A 578 10.28 -8.70 3.25
CA VAL A 578 11.52 -9.50 3.21
C VAL A 578 11.71 -10.13 1.83
N THR A 579 10.63 -10.63 1.23
CA THR A 579 10.66 -11.26 -0.09
C THR A 579 10.95 -10.22 -1.17
N GLN A 580 10.29 -9.06 -1.10
CA GLN A 580 10.45 -7.94 -2.02
C GLN A 580 11.83 -7.31 -1.91
N ALA A 581 12.38 -7.11 -0.71
CA ALA A 581 13.77 -6.66 -0.56
C ALA A 581 14.78 -7.62 -1.23
N ALA A 582 14.53 -8.94 -1.15
CA ALA A 582 15.35 -9.94 -1.82
C ALA A 582 15.18 -9.89 -3.35
N ALA A 583 13.98 -9.68 -3.87
CA ALA A 583 13.72 -9.50 -5.30
C ALA A 583 14.36 -8.20 -5.85
N ILE A 584 14.22 -7.08 -5.16
CA ILE A 584 14.79 -5.77 -5.55
C ILE A 584 16.31 -5.86 -5.68
N ALA A 585 16.97 -6.50 -4.70
CA ALA A 585 18.41 -6.73 -4.71
C ALA A 585 18.90 -7.49 -5.95
N GLU A 586 18.04 -8.31 -6.56
CA GLU A 586 18.36 -9.14 -7.72
C GLU A 586 17.94 -8.48 -9.04
N TYR A 587 16.76 -7.85 -9.09
CA TYR A 587 16.10 -7.47 -10.36
C TYR A 587 16.14 -5.98 -10.67
N TRP A 588 16.27 -5.13 -9.65
CA TRP A 588 16.49 -3.70 -9.84
C TRP A 588 17.96 -3.34 -9.72
N HIS A 589 18.64 -3.93 -8.73
CA HIS A 589 20.00 -3.54 -8.37
C HIS A 589 21.10 -4.42 -8.98
N ASP A 590 20.74 -5.61 -9.49
CA ASP A 590 21.67 -6.69 -9.86
C ASP A 590 22.92 -6.73 -8.96
N ASN A 591 22.71 -6.84 -7.64
CA ASN A 591 23.76 -6.64 -6.65
C ASN A 591 24.98 -7.57 -6.83
N THR A 592 24.80 -8.69 -7.54
CA THR A 592 25.86 -9.65 -7.85
C THR A 592 26.44 -9.53 -9.25
N GLY A 593 25.89 -8.66 -10.11
CA GLY A 593 26.27 -8.51 -11.53
C GLY A 593 26.05 -9.79 -12.33
N ALA A 594 25.03 -10.57 -11.97
CA ALA A 594 24.83 -11.93 -12.47
C ALA A 594 23.46 -12.13 -13.14
N ASN A 595 22.56 -11.16 -13.03
CA ASN A 595 21.19 -11.30 -13.50
C ASN A 595 20.94 -10.53 -14.80
N PHE A 596 21.51 -9.33 -14.95
CA PHE A 596 21.34 -8.56 -16.18
C PHE A 596 22.15 -9.16 -17.33
N PRO A 597 21.68 -9.04 -18.58
CA PRO A 597 22.48 -9.43 -19.74
C PRO A 597 23.83 -8.70 -19.73
N ALA A 598 24.92 -9.42 -19.97
CA ALA A 598 26.27 -8.83 -19.94
C ALA A 598 26.48 -7.68 -20.93
N ALA A 599 25.67 -7.60 -22.00
CA ALA A 599 25.71 -6.53 -22.99
C ALA A 599 24.81 -5.32 -22.63
N PHE A 600 23.98 -5.42 -21.59
CA PHE A 600 23.17 -4.30 -21.11
C PHE A 600 24.09 -3.34 -20.35
N PRO A 601 24.19 -2.06 -20.76
CA PRO A 601 25.26 -1.18 -20.30
C PRO A 601 24.97 -0.48 -18.95
N HIS A 602 23.96 -0.94 -18.21
CA HIS A 602 23.52 -0.40 -16.94
C HIS A 602 23.57 -1.43 -15.83
N ASN A 603 23.89 -1.01 -14.60
CA ASN A 603 23.89 -1.89 -13.41
C ASN A 603 22.63 -1.72 -12.54
N THR A 604 21.71 -0.88 -12.97
CA THR A 604 20.42 -0.68 -12.33
C THR A 604 19.33 -0.51 -13.40
N VAL A 605 18.08 -0.75 -13.02
CA VAL A 605 16.92 -0.39 -13.84
C VAL A 605 15.96 0.48 -13.05
N GLY A 606 15.24 1.38 -13.74
CA GLY A 606 14.14 2.14 -13.17
C GLY A 606 12.84 1.33 -13.13
N MET A 607 12.70 0.37 -14.06
CA MET A 607 11.51 -0.50 -14.16
C MET A 607 11.90 -1.94 -14.42
N VAL A 608 11.16 -2.86 -13.82
CA VAL A 608 11.18 -4.29 -14.16
C VAL A 608 9.91 -4.64 -14.91
N TRP A 609 10.07 -5.34 -16.02
CA TRP A 609 9.00 -5.88 -16.85
C TRP A 609 8.96 -7.39 -16.74
N GLY A 610 7.82 -8.02 -17.01
CA GLY A 610 7.68 -9.47 -17.09
C GLY A 610 8.85 -10.10 -17.84
N ASN A 611 9.13 -9.68 -19.07
CA ASN A 611 10.18 -10.26 -19.89
C ASN A 611 11.55 -9.55 -19.83
N GLY A 612 11.77 -8.58 -18.93
CA GLY A 612 12.95 -7.72 -19.02
C GLY A 612 13.10 -6.65 -17.94
N GLY A 613 13.90 -5.63 -18.25
CA GLY A 613 14.10 -4.45 -17.41
C GLY A 613 14.49 -3.23 -18.23
N ALA A 614 14.17 -2.04 -17.71
CA ALA A 614 14.37 -0.77 -18.38
C ALA A 614 15.08 0.25 -17.48
N TYR A 615 16.20 0.78 -17.97
CA TYR A 615 16.80 2.01 -17.46
C TYR A 615 16.00 3.20 -18.02
N ALA A 616 14.79 3.39 -17.49
CA ALA A 616 13.83 4.41 -17.89
C ALA A 616 12.80 4.62 -16.76
N THR A 617 11.96 5.64 -16.90
CA THR A 617 10.74 5.85 -16.09
C THR A 617 9.56 6.18 -17.00
N TRP A 618 8.35 6.14 -16.46
CA TRP A 618 7.12 6.54 -17.16
C TRP A 618 7.05 8.03 -17.51
N PHE A 619 7.85 8.89 -16.87
CA PHE A 619 7.70 10.35 -16.96
C PHE A 619 9.00 11.12 -17.28
N SER A 620 10.18 10.53 -17.10
CA SER A 620 11.46 11.23 -17.26
C SER A 620 12.62 10.32 -17.70
N GLY A 621 13.47 10.86 -18.58
CA GLY A 621 14.76 10.25 -18.95
C GLY A 621 15.93 10.73 -18.10
N GLU A 622 15.70 11.60 -17.11
CA GLU A 622 16.76 12.12 -16.25
C GLU A 622 17.30 11.02 -15.32
N PRO A 623 18.63 10.80 -15.26
CA PRO A 623 19.19 9.71 -14.48
C PRO A 623 18.94 9.86 -12.98
N GLU A 624 18.85 11.09 -12.47
CA GLU A 624 18.45 11.33 -11.08
C GLU A 624 17.06 10.73 -10.76
N MET A 625 16.12 10.79 -11.71
CA MET A 625 14.76 10.25 -11.53
C MET A 625 14.70 8.75 -11.79
N ILE A 626 15.42 8.24 -12.80
CA ILE A 626 15.53 6.79 -13.07
C ILE A 626 16.09 6.04 -11.86
N HIS A 627 17.11 6.62 -11.21
CA HIS A 627 17.66 6.06 -9.98
C HIS A 627 16.75 6.33 -8.77
N GLY A 628 16.32 7.58 -8.58
CA GLY A 628 15.59 8.03 -7.39
C GLY A 628 14.21 7.42 -7.22
N ILE A 629 13.55 6.99 -8.29
CA ILE A 629 12.21 6.39 -8.23
C ILE A 629 12.17 5.06 -7.48
N ASN A 630 13.30 4.36 -7.40
CA ASN A 630 13.48 3.12 -6.61
C ASN A 630 14.12 3.38 -5.23
N MET A 631 14.27 4.64 -4.84
CA MET A 631 14.74 5.08 -3.53
C MET A 631 13.59 5.67 -2.71
N LEU A 632 12.77 6.51 -3.34
CA LEU A 632 11.68 7.23 -2.68
C LEU A 632 10.42 6.37 -2.48
N PRO A 633 9.61 6.63 -1.45
CA PRO A 633 9.86 7.56 -0.36
C PRO A 633 10.93 7.01 0.59
N ILE A 634 11.85 7.87 1.03
CA ILE A 634 12.80 7.47 2.07
C ILE A 634 12.10 7.53 3.43
N THR A 635 12.21 6.45 4.19
CA THR A 635 11.58 6.30 5.50
C THR A 635 12.50 5.51 6.42
N GLY A 636 12.13 5.38 7.71
CA GLY A 636 12.82 4.46 8.63
C GLY A 636 12.82 2.98 8.19
N ALA A 637 12.04 2.61 7.18
CA ALA A 637 12.04 1.29 6.57
C ALA A 637 12.88 1.20 5.28
N SER A 638 13.47 2.28 4.79
CA SER A 638 14.30 2.29 3.57
C SER A 638 15.73 1.78 3.83
N LEU A 639 16.02 1.27 5.04
CA LEU A 639 17.34 0.72 5.40
C LEU A 639 17.75 -0.51 4.59
N TYR A 640 16.81 -1.17 3.90
CA TYR A 640 17.14 -2.26 2.96
C TYR A 640 18.05 -1.82 1.81
N LEU A 641 17.94 -0.55 1.38
CA LEU A 641 18.85 0.07 0.40
C LEU A 641 20.30 0.07 0.89
N GLY A 642 20.51 0.07 2.21
CA GLY A 642 21.82 0.09 2.87
C GLY A 642 22.44 -1.29 3.13
N TYR A 643 21.78 -2.40 2.76
CA TYR A 643 22.34 -3.74 3.01
C TYR A 643 23.58 -4.05 2.16
N ASN A 644 23.76 -3.33 1.04
CA ASN A 644 24.96 -3.41 0.20
C ASN A 644 25.54 -2.00 -0.04
N PRO A 645 26.38 -1.48 0.86
CA PRO A 645 27.05 -0.18 0.66
C PRO A 645 27.90 -0.10 -0.61
N GLY A 646 28.40 -1.24 -1.10
CA GLY A 646 29.13 -1.31 -2.37
C GLY A 646 28.27 -0.94 -3.57
N TYR A 647 27.02 -1.42 -3.60
CA TYR A 647 26.05 -1.10 -4.66
C TYR A 647 25.70 0.38 -4.68
N ILE A 648 25.50 1.02 -3.53
CA ILE A 648 25.23 2.47 -3.46
C ILE A 648 26.32 3.25 -4.21
N ASN A 649 27.59 2.87 -4.01
CA ASN A 649 28.71 3.53 -4.66
C ASN A 649 28.78 3.27 -6.17
N SER A 650 28.42 2.07 -6.66
CA SER A 650 28.37 1.78 -8.10
C SER A 650 27.18 2.45 -8.77
N ASN A 651 26.02 2.45 -8.13
CA ASN A 651 24.80 3.10 -8.60
C ASN A 651 25.02 4.62 -8.77
N LEU A 652 25.54 5.30 -7.73
CA LEU A 652 25.85 6.73 -7.82
C LEU A 652 26.91 7.04 -8.88
N ARG A 653 27.91 6.16 -9.07
CA ARG A 653 28.93 6.32 -10.11
C ARG A 653 28.36 6.17 -11.51
N GLU A 654 27.45 5.23 -11.71
CA GLU A 654 26.74 5.07 -12.98
C GLU A 654 25.93 6.32 -13.30
N MET A 655 25.12 6.82 -12.36
CA MET A 655 24.35 8.05 -12.52
C MET A 655 25.26 9.22 -12.96
N ARG A 656 26.47 9.33 -12.39
CA ARG A 656 27.48 10.33 -12.79
C ARG A 656 28.19 10.04 -14.11
N THR A 657 28.26 8.78 -14.54
CA THR A 657 28.74 8.42 -15.88
C THR A 657 27.74 8.87 -16.94
N VAL A 658 26.45 8.62 -16.69
CA VAL A 658 25.35 9.04 -17.57
C VAL A 658 25.26 10.57 -17.62
N LYS A 659 25.35 11.22 -16.46
CA LYS A 659 25.31 12.69 -16.32
C LYS A 659 26.40 13.20 -15.36
N PRO A 660 27.54 13.69 -15.88
CA PRO A 660 28.68 14.10 -15.06
C PRO A 660 28.42 15.28 -14.11
N SER A 661 27.40 16.09 -14.36
CA SER A 661 27.05 17.22 -13.50
C SER A 661 26.48 16.76 -12.14
N ALA A 662 26.44 17.69 -11.18
CA ALA A 662 25.70 17.48 -9.92
C ALA A 662 24.21 17.25 -10.17
N PRO A 663 23.55 16.33 -9.42
CA PRO A 663 22.11 16.16 -9.43
C PRO A 663 21.41 17.51 -9.41
N ALA A 664 20.56 17.75 -10.39
CA ALA A 664 19.83 19.01 -10.51
C ALA A 664 18.43 18.90 -9.88
N VAL A 665 17.84 17.70 -9.91
CA VAL A 665 16.53 17.35 -9.36
C VAL A 665 16.70 16.25 -8.31
N TRP A 666 15.73 16.14 -7.38
CA TRP A 666 15.69 15.10 -6.34
C TRP A 666 17.01 14.95 -5.57
N ARG A 667 17.66 16.09 -5.28
CA ARG A 667 18.97 16.13 -4.62
C ARG A 667 18.92 15.48 -3.25
N ASP A 668 17.87 15.75 -2.51
CA ASP A 668 17.53 15.12 -1.23
C ASP A 668 17.49 13.59 -1.33
N ILE A 669 16.68 13.04 -2.24
CA ILE A 669 16.54 11.59 -2.40
C ILE A 669 17.90 10.94 -2.69
N ILE A 670 18.69 11.55 -3.60
CA ILE A 670 20.03 11.07 -3.93
C ILE A 670 20.98 11.18 -2.72
N TRP A 671 20.93 12.26 -1.94
CA TRP A 671 21.74 12.42 -0.74
C TRP A 671 21.35 11.43 0.35
N GLU A 672 20.06 11.16 0.53
CA GLU A 672 19.55 10.21 1.51
C GLU A 672 20.00 8.79 1.19
N PHE A 673 19.94 8.38 -0.09
CA PHE A 673 20.51 7.13 -0.56
C PHE A 673 22.04 7.09 -0.40
N GLN A 674 22.73 8.17 -0.77
CA GLN A 674 24.19 8.28 -0.58
C GLN A 674 24.57 8.14 0.90
N ALA A 675 23.77 8.64 1.83
CA ALA A 675 24.10 8.62 3.24
C ALA A 675 24.12 7.22 3.87
N LEU A 676 23.49 6.23 3.24
CA LEU A 676 23.58 4.84 3.67
C LEU A 676 24.98 4.24 3.47
N SER A 677 25.83 4.84 2.62
CA SER A 677 27.24 4.46 2.47
C SER A 677 28.23 5.56 2.86
N GLN A 678 27.92 6.82 2.57
CA GLN A 678 28.77 8.01 2.72
C GLN A 678 28.04 9.18 3.42
N PRO A 679 27.64 9.02 4.70
CA PRO A 679 26.75 9.98 5.36
C PRO A 679 27.35 11.38 5.55
N ASP A 680 28.65 11.48 5.84
CA ASP A 680 29.30 12.79 6.06
C ASP A 680 29.37 13.62 4.76
N ALA A 681 29.58 12.97 3.61
CA ALA A 681 29.61 13.64 2.32
C ALA A 681 28.22 14.17 1.90
N ALA A 682 27.18 13.35 2.08
CA ALA A 682 25.80 13.75 1.81
C ALA A 682 25.32 14.88 2.74
N LEU A 683 25.64 14.79 4.05
CA LEU A 683 25.35 15.85 5.01
C LEU A 683 26.05 17.17 4.65
N GLN A 684 27.32 17.10 4.23
CA GLN A 684 28.06 18.29 3.81
C GLN A 684 27.42 18.92 2.56
N ALA A 685 26.99 18.11 1.58
CA ALA A 685 26.32 18.59 0.38
C ALA A 685 25.02 19.34 0.71
N TRP A 686 24.20 18.82 1.62
CA TRP A 686 22.98 19.48 2.10
C TRP A 686 23.29 20.84 2.76
N ARG A 687 24.34 20.91 3.59
CA ARG A 687 24.72 22.15 4.30
C ARG A 687 25.20 23.26 3.37
N THR A 688 25.77 22.93 2.22
CA THR A 688 26.37 23.93 1.31
C THR A 688 25.53 24.23 0.08
N THR A 689 24.38 23.56 -0.10
CA THR A 689 23.62 23.59 -1.35
C THR A 689 22.16 23.93 -1.11
N SER A 690 21.66 25.00 -1.74
CA SER A 690 20.22 25.24 -1.81
C SER A 690 19.56 24.30 -2.82
N TYR A 691 18.35 23.83 -2.52
CA TYR A 691 17.58 22.93 -3.37
C TYR A 691 16.09 23.01 -3.04
N THR A 692 15.27 22.61 -4.00
CA THR A 692 13.84 22.34 -3.80
C THR A 692 13.68 20.86 -3.49
N PRO A 693 13.04 20.49 -2.36
CA PRO A 693 12.77 19.09 -2.07
C PRO A 693 11.93 18.42 -3.15
N GLU A 694 12.08 17.11 -3.31
CA GLU A 694 11.07 16.28 -3.97
C GLU A 694 9.71 16.49 -3.27
N GLU A 695 8.62 16.43 -4.02
CA GLU A 695 7.30 16.90 -3.58
C GLU A 695 6.79 16.20 -2.32
N GLY A 696 7.03 14.88 -2.20
CA GLY A 696 6.71 14.07 -1.04
C GLY A 696 7.74 14.18 0.10
N GLU A 697 8.81 14.94 -0.09
CA GLU A 697 9.93 15.05 0.83
C GLU A 697 9.98 16.42 1.53
N SER A 698 10.86 16.57 2.52
CA SER A 698 11.05 17.82 3.25
C SER A 698 12.50 18.03 3.67
N ARG A 699 12.94 19.30 3.70
CA ARG A 699 14.26 19.66 4.22
C ARG A 699 14.50 19.16 5.64
N ALA A 700 13.45 19.11 6.47
CA ALA A 700 13.51 18.60 7.83
C ALA A 700 13.81 17.11 7.89
N HIS A 701 13.12 16.29 7.08
CA HIS A 701 13.36 14.85 7.03
C HIS A 701 14.71 14.53 6.38
N THR A 702 15.08 15.18 5.27
CA THR A 702 16.43 15.03 4.70
C THR A 702 17.53 15.35 5.69
N PHE A 703 17.46 16.52 6.36
CA PHE A 703 18.47 16.86 7.35
C PHE A 703 18.50 15.86 8.52
N HIS A 704 17.33 15.44 8.99
CA HIS A 704 17.20 14.42 10.03
C HIS A 704 17.89 13.12 9.65
N TRP A 705 17.59 12.59 8.46
CA TRP A 705 18.15 11.35 7.94
C TRP A 705 19.68 11.41 7.83
N LEU A 706 20.19 12.42 7.10
CA LEU A 706 21.61 12.59 6.81
C LEU A 706 22.45 12.71 8.09
N ARG A 707 22.01 13.56 9.02
CA ARG A 707 22.78 13.86 10.23
C ARG A 707 22.75 12.69 11.22
N ASN A 708 21.66 11.93 11.29
CA ASN A 708 21.60 10.74 12.14
C ASN A 708 22.41 9.58 11.57
N LEU A 709 22.39 9.32 10.25
CA LEU A 709 23.29 8.33 9.65
C LEU A 709 24.77 8.74 9.78
N SER A 710 25.08 10.03 9.73
CA SER A 710 26.44 10.53 10.05
C SER A 710 26.85 10.16 11.47
N ALA A 711 25.95 10.18 12.46
CA ALA A 711 26.25 9.72 13.82
C ALA A 711 26.31 8.19 13.93
N LEU A 712 25.34 7.48 13.35
CA LEU A 712 25.11 6.05 13.52
C LEU A 712 26.08 5.18 12.71
N GLY A 713 26.47 5.62 11.51
CA GLY A 713 27.23 4.83 10.55
C GLY A 713 26.36 3.98 9.63
N GLN A 714 26.91 2.85 9.17
CA GLN A 714 26.26 1.95 8.21
C GLN A 714 25.35 0.95 8.91
N VAL A 715 24.33 0.45 8.20
CA VAL A 715 23.47 -0.63 8.71
C VAL A 715 24.28 -1.91 8.91
N ASP A 716 24.19 -2.53 10.09
CA ASP A 716 24.80 -3.81 10.39
C ASP A 716 23.78 -4.94 10.18
N ILE A 717 23.92 -5.65 9.06
CA ILE A 717 23.06 -6.79 8.70
C ILE A 717 23.43 -8.08 9.46
N GLY A 718 24.46 -8.11 10.29
CA GLY A 718 24.87 -9.30 11.03
C GLY A 718 24.07 -9.55 12.30
N VAL A 719 23.22 -8.61 12.72
CA VAL A 719 22.54 -8.65 14.01
C VAL A 719 21.01 -8.66 13.84
N THR A 720 20.33 -9.52 14.60
CA THR A 720 18.87 -9.57 14.68
C THR A 720 18.38 -9.21 16.08
N ALA A 721 17.08 -8.97 16.24
CA ALA A 721 16.45 -8.71 17.52
C ALA A 721 15.12 -9.47 17.64
N ASN A 722 14.67 -9.67 18.89
CA ASN A 722 13.39 -10.31 19.21
C ASN A 722 12.18 -9.35 19.14
N THR A 723 12.26 -8.31 18.32
CA THR A 723 11.18 -7.35 18.05
C THR A 723 11.21 -6.99 16.57
N PRO A 724 10.09 -6.66 15.92
CA PRO A 724 10.11 -6.25 14.52
C PRO A 724 10.62 -4.83 14.28
N LEU A 725 10.48 -3.95 15.27
CA LEU A 725 10.86 -2.55 15.14
C LEU A 725 12.26 -2.30 15.70
N TYR A 726 13.28 -2.63 14.91
CA TYR A 726 14.67 -2.46 15.29
C TYR A 726 15.55 -2.15 14.08
N ALA A 727 16.76 -1.65 14.36
CA ALA A 727 17.87 -1.64 13.44
C ALA A 727 19.18 -1.67 14.24
N VAL A 728 20.27 -2.07 13.60
CA VAL A 728 21.61 -1.99 14.19
C VAL A 728 22.50 -1.25 13.21
N PHE A 729 23.33 -0.35 13.74
CA PHE A 729 24.28 0.44 12.97
C PHE A 729 25.70 0.21 13.49
N THR A 730 26.68 0.35 12.62
CA THR A 730 28.10 0.26 12.95
C THR A 730 28.88 1.45 12.40
N LYS A 731 29.69 2.07 13.27
CA LYS A 731 30.64 3.11 12.90
C LYS A 731 32.00 2.76 13.49
N ASN A 732 33.02 2.67 12.64
CA ASN A 732 34.39 2.30 13.04
C ASN A 732 34.48 1.00 13.88
N GLY A 733 33.66 0.00 13.52
CA GLY A 733 33.61 -1.29 14.21
C GLY A 733 32.78 -1.30 15.51
N ALA A 734 32.20 -0.17 15.91
CA ALA A 734 31.43 -0.05 17.13
C ALA A 734 29.92 0.06 16.84
N ARG A 735 29.10 -0.70 17.57
CA ARG A 735 27.67 -0.88 17.29
C ARG A 735 26.78 0.06 18.11
N THR A 736 25.76 0.59 17.45
CA THR A 736 24.58 1.20 18.08
C THR A 736 23.36 0.33 17.76
N TYR A 737 22.68 -0.12 18.81
CA TYR A 737 21.47 -0.93 18.72
C TYR A 737 20.27 -0.03 18.90
N VAL A 738 19.29 -0.09 17.99
CA VAL A 738 18.10 0.77 17.99
C VAL A 738 16.86 -0.10 18.05
N ALA A 739 15.90 0.27 18.89
CA ALA A 739 14.57 -0.33 18.85
C ALA A 739 13.48 0.71 19.18
N ALA A 740 12.29 0.49 18.63
CA ALA A 740 11.10 1.29 18.88
C ALA A 740 10.00 0.44 19.53
N ASN A 741 9.26 1.04 20.45
CA ASN A 741 8.13 0.41 21.11
C ASN A 741 6.87 1.22 20.81
N ARG A 742 5.94 0.63 20.05
CA ARG A 742 4.63 1.25 19.76
C ARG A 742 3.53 0.81 20.73
N GLY A 743 3.82 -0.12 21.63
CA GLY A 743 2.89 -0.61 22.65
C GLY A 743 2.84 0.29 23.89
N THR A 744 1.92 -0.04 24.79
CA THR A 744 1.61 0.69 26.03
C THR A 744 2.41 0.23 27.24
N THR A 745 3.15 -0.87 27.13
CA THR A 745 4.00 -1.42 28.19
C THR A 745 5.47 -1.36 27.80
N PRO A 746 6.40 -1.20 28.75
CA PRO A 746 7.83 -1.29 28.47
C PRO A 746 8.19 -2.59 27.74
N LEU A 747 9.08 -2.50 26.75
CA LEU A 747 9.54 -3.62 25.92
C LEU A 747 11.01 -3.88 26.22
N THR A 748 11.37 -5.10 26.60
CA THR A 748 12.77 -5.53 26.68
C THR A 748 13.16 -6.24 25.40
N VAL A 749 14.05 -5.61 24.64
CA VAL A 749 14.59 -6.12 23.37
C VAL A 749 15.92 -6.82 23.64
N THR A 750 16.08 -8.01 23.08
CA THR A 750 17.31 -8.80 23.11
C THR A 750 17.80 -8.95 21.68
N PHE A 751 19.03 -8.50 21.44
CA PHE A 751 19.72 -8.65 20.17
C PHE A 751 20.49 -9.97 20.11
N SER A 752 20.75 -10.49 18.92
CA SER A 752 21.47 -11.76 18.71
C SER A 752 22.91 -11.76 19.25
N THR A 753 23.46 -10.58 19.55
CA THR A 753 24.76 -10.40 20.23
C THR A 753 24.69 -10.57 21.74
N GLY A 754 23.50 -10.76 22.32
CA GLY A 754 23.25 -10.78 23.76
C GLY A 754 23.01 -9.40 24.38
N THR A 755 23.19 -8.30 23.63
CA THR A 755 22.85 -6.95 24.09
C THR A 755 21.36 -6.86 24.39
N THR A 756 21.01 -6.19 25.49
CA THR A 756 19.61 -5.90 25.86
C THR A 756 19.33 -4.40 25.88
N LEU A 757 18.11 -4.03 25.51
CA LEU A 757 17.63 -2.64 25.49
C LEU A 757 16.19 -2.62 26.02
N THR A 758 15.94 -1.86 27.08
CA THR A 758 14.57 -1.59 27.53
C THR A 758 14.04 -0.33 26.86
N VAL A 759 12.97 -0.44 26.10
CA VAL A 759 12.32 0.64 25.37
C VAL A 759 11.00 0.99 26.02
N GLN A 760 10.87 2.22 26.51
CA GLN A 760 9.63 2.70 27.12
C GLN A 760 8.50 2.82 26.09
N PRO A 761 7.22 2.75 26.51
CA PRO A 761 6.07 2.92 25.62
C PRO A 761 6.19 4.14 24.71
N GLY A 762 5.87 3.97 23.43
CA GLY A 762 5.86 4.98 22.36
C GLY A 762 7.22 5.60 22.01
N ARG A 763 8.31 5.09 22.60
CA ARG A 763 9.65 5.65 22.43
C ARG A 763 10.47 4.84 21.44
N THR A 764 11.44 5.52 20.85
CA THR A 764 12.59 4.91 20.20
C THR A 764 13.79 5.10 21.12
N ALA A 765 14.58 4.06 21.31
CA ALA A 765 15.75 4.11 22.16
C ALA A 765 16.96 3.45 21.50
N THR A 766 18.15 3.83 21.95
CA THR A 766 19.42 3.24 21.52
C THR A 766 20.28 2.82 22.71
N THR A 767 21.12 1.80 22.50
CA THR A 767 22.21 1.41 23.40
C THR A 767 23.44 0.98 22.60
N GLY A 768 24.54 0.65 23.28
CA GLY A 768 25.86 0.40 22.67
C GLY A 768 26.73 1.66 22.77
N VAL A 769 27.33 2.09 21.66
CA VAL A 769 28.18 3.31 21.68
C VAL A 769 27.40 4.61 21.82
N ILE A 770 26.15 4.64 21.35
CA ILE A 770 25.24 5.78 21.53
C ILE A 770 24.07 5.32 22.40
N THR A 771 23.90 5.99 23.54
CA THR A 771 22.71 5.85 24.38
C THR A 771 21.83 7.08 24.19
N TRP A 772 20.60 6.85 23.73
CA TRP A 772 19.64 7.91 23.41
C TRP A 772 18.22 7.37 23.59
N GLN A 773 17.27 8.25 23.89
CA GLN A 773 15.85 7.94 23.85
C GLN A 773 15.03 9.17 23.47
N GLY A 774 13.96 8.99 22.72
CA GLY A 774 13.05 10.06 22.31
C GLY A 774 11.72 9.53 21.78
N GLY A 775 10.83 10.45 21.41
CA GLY A 775 9.45 10.15 21.02
C GLY A 775 8.54 9.93 22.24
N SER A 776 7.22 10.04 22.13
CA SER A 776 6.28 9.96 23.26
C SER A 776 5.34 8.74 23.22
N GLY A 777 4.83 8.34 24.39
CA GLY A 777 4.03 7.13 24.64
C GLY A 777 2.70 7.04 23.89
N PRO A 778 2.09 5.84 23.76
CA PRO A 778 0.75 5.72 23.25
C PRO A 778 -0.22 6.26 24.27
N GLY A 779 -1.13 7.16 23.85
CA GLY A 779 -2.18 7.68 24.72
C GLY A 779 -1.95 9.06 25.31
N THR A 780 -1.03 9.86 24.75
CA THR A 780 -1.31 11.29 24.64
C THR A 780 -1.90 11.53 23.25
N PRO A 781 -3.25 11.69 23.12
CA PRO A 781 -3.79 12.52 22.05
C PRO A 781 -2.98 13.82 21.97
N PRO A 782 -2.91 14.55 20.83
CA PRO A 782 -2.29 15.86 20.79
C PRO A 782 -2.73 16.63 22.03
N GLY A 783 -1.75 16.88 22.90
CA GLY A 783 -2.01 17.32 24.25
C GLY A 783 -2.57 18.72 24.13
N GLY A 784 -3.89 18.87 24.20
CA GLY A 784 -4.45 19.99 24.92
C GLY A 784 -3.97 19.84 26.36
N GLY A 785 -2.72 20.23 26.62
CA GLY A 785 -2.12 20.20 27.95
C GLY A 785 -3.13 20.88 28.86
N GLY A 786 -3.76 20.07 29.70
CA GLY A 786 -4.99 20.49 30.33
C GLY A 786 -4.66 21.67 31.23
N SER A 787 -5.09 22.85 30.80
CA SER A 787 -5.20 23.99 31.67
C SER A 787 -6.59 23.88 32.30
N SER A 788 -6.70 24.02 33.61
CA SER A 788 -8.00 24.27 34.22
C SER A 788 -8.49 25.69 33.96
N THR A 789 -7.67 26.54 33.33
CA THR A 789 -8.00 27.90 32.91
C THR A 789 -8.25 27.97 31.40
N PHE A 790 -9.42 28.48 31.02
CA PHE A 790 -9.84 28.72 29.64
C PHE A 790 -10.12 30.19 29.43
N PHE A 791 -9.55 30.78 28.39
CA PHE A 791 -9.81 32.13 27.94
C PHE A 791 -11.03 32.17 27.01
N VAL A 792 -11.83 33.22 27.12
CA VAL A 792 -12.97 33.46 26.22
C VAL A 792 -12.43 34.10 24.93
N ASN A 793 -12.31 33.28 23.88
CA ASN A 793 -11.94 33.74 22.55
C ASN A 793 -13.19 34.02 21.71
N THR A 794 -13.03 34.41 20.44
CA THR A 794 -14.11 34.90 19.58
C THR A 794 -15.34 33.97 19.56
N ASN A 795 -15.14 32.65 19.45
CA ASN A 795 -16.24 31.68 19.28
C ASN A 795 -16.16 30.45 20.22
N ALA A 796 -15.15 30.37 21.09
CA ALA A 796 -14.92 29.19 21.93
C ALA A 796 -14.13 29.52 23.20
N LEU A 797 -14.12 28.56 24.14
CA LEU A 797 -13.18 28.54 25.25
C LEU A 797 -11.85 27.93 24.78
N SER A 798 -10.71 28.49 25.21
CA SER A 798 -9.38 28.12 24.72
C SER A 798 -8.35 28.09 25.86
N THR A 799 -7.40 27.16 25.84
CA THR A 799 -6.28 27.16 26.82
C THR A 799 -5.24 28.25 26.53
N THR A 800 -5.29 28.86 25.34
CA THR A 800 -4.41 29.96 24.92
C THR A 800 -5.17 31.28 24.92
N ALA A 801 -4.59 32.29 25.56
CA ALA A 801 -5.10 33.66 25.55
C ALA A 801 -5.00 34.26 24.14
N GLY A 802 -6.07 34.90 23.67
CA GLY A 802 -6.01 35.73 22.47
C GLY A 802 -5.12 36.97 22.67
N THR A 803 -4.62 37.53 21.57
CA THR A 803 -3.68 38.67 21.56
C THR A 803 -4.29 39.94 20.97
N SER A 804 -5.58 39.95 20.65
CA SER A 804 -6.25 41.06 19.96
C SER A 804 -7.67 41.22 20.49
N GLY A 805 -7.82 42.13 21.47
CA GLY A 805 -9.08 42.38 22.15
C GLY A 805 -10.21 42.76 21.21
N SER A 806 -11.35 42.10 21.41
CA SER A 806 -12.60 42.34 20.70
C SER A 806 -13.77 42.28 21.70
N SER A 807 -14.97 42.57 21.22
CA SER A 807 -16.19 42.52 22.01
C SER A 807 -17.25 41.68 21.30
N ALA A 808 -17.86 40.75 22.02
CA ALA A 808 -19.05 40.04 21.58
C ALA A 808 -20.30 40.73 22.14
N THR A 809 -21.32 40.95 21.31
CA THR A 809 -22.58 41.55 21.76
C THR A 809 -23.44 40.54 22.52
N ILE A 810 -23.79 40.85 23.76
CA ILE A 810 -24.81 40.16 24.55
C ILE A 810 -26.16 40.83 24.27
N SER A 811 -27.13 40.08 23.77
CA SER A 811 -28.45 40.62 23.43
C SER A 811 -29.21 41.19 24.64
N SER A 812 -30.07 42.17 24.39
CA SER A 812 -30.95 42.77 25.40
C SER A 812 -31.91 41.73 26.02
N ALA A 813 -32.26 41.92 27.30
CA ALA A 813 -33.32 41.16 27.95
C ALA A 813 -34.73 41.57 27.49
N GLY A 814 -34.85 42.63 26.67
CA GLY A 814 -36.11 43.13 26.13
C GLY A 814 -37.05 43.70 27.20
N GLY A 815 -36.52 44.10 28.36
CA GLY A 815 -37.30 44.67 29.46
C GLY A 815 -38.03 43.63 30.30
N ALA A 816 -37.85 42.35 29.98
CA ALA A 816 -38.30 41.22 30.77
C ALA A 816 -37.24 40.80 31.79
N ASN A 817 -37.65 39.97 32.75
CA ASN A 817 -36.76 39.37 33.74
C ASN A 817 -36.47 37.90 33.37
N TRP A 818 -35.21 37.64 33.01
CA TRP A 818 -34.65 36.33 32.68
C TRP A 818 -33.64 35.86 33.73
N ASP A 819 -33.77 36.35 34.97
CA ASP A 819 -32.90 35.96 36.07
C ASP A 819 -32.97 34.45 36.32
N GLY A 820 -31.82 33.80 36.15
CA GLY A 820 -31.61 32.36 36.31
C GLY A 820 -31.94 31.51 35.09
N THR A 821 -32.51 32.07 34.03
CA THR A 821 -32.88 31.34 32.81
C THR A 821 -32.23 32.00 31.60
N PRO A 822 -31.28 31.34 30.92
CA PRO A 822 -30.61 31.95 29.77
C PRO A 822 -31.58 32.36 28.68
N HIS A 823 -31.44 33.61 28.25
CA HIS A 823 -32.21 34.20 27.16
C HIS A 823 -31.24 34.75 26.12
N ASN A 824 -31.23 34.14 24.93
CA ASN A 824 -30.28 34.47 23.85
C ASN A 824 -28.81 34.57 24.31
N PRO A 825 -28.27 33.56 25.04
CA PRO A 825 -26.92 33.65 25.57
C PRO A 825 -25.86 33.58 24.45
N VAL A 826 -24.80 34.38 24.59
CA VAL A 826 -23.54 34.07 23.89
C VAL A 826 -22.90 32.85 24.56
N THR A 827 -22.48 31.90 23.76
CA THR A 827 -22.08 30.56 24.23
C THR A 827 -20.66 30.23 23.79
N TYR A 828 -19.84 29.79 24.73
CA TYR A 828 -18.46 29.38 24.51
C TYR A 828 -18.25 27.97 25.06
N THR A 829 -17.79 27.05 24.22
CA THR A 829 -17.61 25.64 24.60
C THR A 829 -16.18 25.19 24.35
N VAL A 830 -15.67 24.30 25.22
CA VAL A 830 -14.46 23.50 25.00
C VAL A 830 -14.78 22.05 25.33
N CYS A 831 -14.27 21.12 24.52
CA CYS A 831 -14.40 19.67 24.71
C CYS A 831 -13.01 19.02 24.68
N GLY A 832 -12.92 17.75 25.08
CA GLY A 832 -11.64 17.06 25.15
C GLY A 832 -10.93 17.16 26.48
N PHE A 833 -11.56 17.75 27.50
CA PHE A 833 -10.94 17.91 28.81
C PHE A 833 -10.99 16.59 29.60
N THR A 834 -9.82 16.14 30.05
CA THR A 834 -9.70 15.02 30.99
C THR A 834 -9.04 15.52 32.27
N GLY A 835 -9.65 15.24 33.41
CA GLY A 835 -9.17 15.76 34.69
C GLY A 835 -9.98 15.24 35.87
N THR A 836 -9.31 15.11 37.01
CA THR A 836 -9.93 14.67 38.26
C THR A 836 -10.61 15.86 38.93
N TYR A 837 -11.87 15.70 39.35
CA TYR A 837 -12.55 16.74 40.13
C TYR A 837 -11.79 17.00 41.44
N ASP A 838 -11.49 18.26 41.72
CA ASP A 838 -10.78 18.70 42.91
C ASP A 838 -11.72 19.55 43.76
N SER A 839 -12.31 18.95 44.79
CA SER A 839 -13.25 19.61 45.69
C SER A 839 -12.67 20.77 46.49
N SER A 840 -11.34 20.93 46.52
CA SER A 840 -10.70 22.08 47.17
C SER A 840 -10.71 23.34 46.30
N LYS A 841 -10.98 23.21 45.00
CA LYS A 841 -11.03 24.31 44.04
C LYS A 841 -12.48 24.65 43.71
N PRO A 842 -12.89 25.93 43.76
CA PRO A 842 -14.19 26.35 43.23
C PRO A 842 -14.10 26.64 41.73
N THR A 843 -15.25 26.63 41.04
CA THR A 843 -15.39 27.28 39.73
C THR A 843 -15.19 28.79 39.90
N GLN A 844 -14.33 29.38 39.09
CA GLN A 844 -14.07 30.82 39.08
C GLN A 844 -14.18 31.36 37.67
N PHE A 845 -14.58 32.62 37.52
CA PHE A 845 -14.54 33.29 36.22
C PHE A 845 -14.26 34.77 36.39
N THR A 846 -13.78 35.37 35.31
CA THR A 846 -13.62 36.81 35.16
C THR A 846 -14.14 37.14 33.78
N LEU A 847 -15.14 37.99 33.69
CA LEU A 847 -15.75 38.42 32.43
C LEU A 847 -15.71 39.95 32.40
N GLY A 848 -15.05 40.52 31.39
CA GLY A 848 -15.16 41.95 31.13
C GLY A 848 -16.50 42.23 30.47
N VAL A 849 -17.38 42.99 31.12
CA VAL A 849 -18.70 43.36 30.60
C VAL A 849 -18.84 44.87 30.55
N ASP A 850 -19.59 45.40 29.58
CA ASP A 850 -19.79 46.84 29.43
C ASP A 850 -21.20 47.10 28.88
N ALA A 851 -22.01 47.89 29.60
CA ALA A 851 -23.34 48.30 29.17
C ALA A 851 -23.35 49.66 28.43
N GLY A 852 -22.19 50.27 28.27
CA GLY A 852 -22.03 51.60 27.71
C GLY A 852 -22.76 52.63 28.56
N SER A 853 -23.65 53.41 27.95
CA SER A 853 -24.48 54.39 28.66
C SER A 853 -25.86 53.86 29.08
N ALA A 854 -26.09 52.54 28.95
CA ALA A 854 -27.40 51.96 29.21
C ALA A 854 -27.67 51.78 30.71
N VAL A 855 -28.82 52.27 31.18
CA VAL A 855 -29.25 52.16 32.58
C VAL A 855 -30.00 50.85 32.81
N GLY A 856 -29.67 50.16 33.91
CA GLY A 856 -30.44 49.03 34.42
C GLY A 856 -30.23 47.70 33.68
N ALA A 857 -29.06 47.50 33.06
CA ALA A 857 -28.65 46.20 32.53
C ALA A 857 -28.04 45.31 33.63
N GLY A 858 -28.26 44.00 33.53
CA GLY A 858 -27.69 43.03 34.44
C GLY A 858 -27.21 41.80 33.69
N VAL A 859 -25.90 41.55 33.66
CA VAL A 859 -25.30 40.42 32.94
C VAL A 859 -25.22 39.20 33.85
N GLN A 860 -25.62 38.02 33.35
CA GLN A 860 -25.61 36.76 34.10
C GLN A 860 -24.83 35.69 33.35
N ALA A 861 -24.27 34.74 34.10
CA ALA A 861 -23.42 33.67 33.56
C ALA A 861 -23.85 32.30 34.09
N ARG A 862 -23.75 31.29 33.23
CA ARG A 862 -23.96 29.88 33.57
C ARG A 862 -22.79 29.06 33.04
N ILE A 863 -22.26 28.20 33.90
CA ILE A 863 -21.23 27.22 33.53
C ILE A 863 -21.83 25.81 33.59
N SER A 864 -21.66 25.05 32.51
CA SER A 864 -22.19 23.69 32.37
C SER A 864 -21.06 22.69 32.12
N TYR A 865 -21.17 21.50 32.71
CA TYR A 865 -20.16 20.44 32.66
C TYR A 865 -20.77 19.14 32.13
N ALA A 866 -20.09 18.52 31.15
CA ALA A 866 -20.44 17.23 30.55
C ALA A 866 -19.27 16.24 30.74
N PRO A 867 -19.31 15.38 31.78
CA PRO A 867 -18.19 14.50 32.16
C PRO A 867 -17.63 13.60 31.07
N THR A 868 -18.46 13.20 30.10
CA THR A 868 -18.13 12.24 29.03
C THR A 868 -18.49 12.74 27.61
N GLY A 869 -18.64 14.05 27.42
CA GLY A 869 -18.94 14.67 26.11
C GLY A 869 -20.34 14.44 25.53
N SER A 870 -21.22 13.70 26.22
CA SER A 870 -22.54 13.27 25.73
C SER A 870 -23.72 14.11 26.23
N ALA A 871 -23.66 14.65 27.46
CA ALA A 871 -24.70 15.50 28.04
C ALA A 871 -24.18 16.37 29.18
N TYR A 872 -24.69 17.60 29.32
CA TYR A 872 -24.37 18.48 30.46
C TYR A 872 -25.14 18.03 31.70
N THR A 873 -24.47 17.31 32.60
CA THR A 873 -25.08 16.73 33.81
C THR A 873 -24.96 17.63 35.03
N ARG A 874 -24.12 18.67 34.99
CA ARG A 874 -23.94 19.66 36.05
C ARG A 874 -24.01 21.07 35.48
N THR A 875 -24.79 21.94 36.11
CA THR A 875 -24.86 23.38 35.78
C THR A 875 -24.75 24.26 37.02
N GLU A 876 -24.10 25.40 36.87
CA GLU A 876 -23.87 26.42 37.89
C GLU A 876 -24.27 27.77 37.33
N THR A 877 -25.35 28.36 37.87
CA THR A 877 -25.86 29.68 37.46
C THR A 877 -25.58 30.69 38.57
N TYR A 878 -24.93 31.79 38.21
CA TYR A 878 -24.53 32.86 39.13
C TYR A 878 -25.55 34.00 39.14
N SER A 879 -25.63 34.76 40.23
CA SER A 879 -26.49 35.95 40.30
C SER A 879 -26.04 36.96 39.25
N TYR A 880 -26.98 37.70 38.65
CA TYR A 880 -26.62 38.71 37.67
C TYR A 880 -25.78 39.83 38.30
N PHE A 881 -24.88 40.39 37.52
CA PHE A 881 -24.07 41.56 37.85
C PHE A 881 -24.71 42.80 37.26
N ALA A 882 -25.15 43.71 38.12
CA ALA A 882 -25.70 44.99 37.69
C ALA A 882 -24.55 45.89 37.20
N THR A 883 -24.59 46.23 35.92
CA THR A 883 -23.60 47.12 35.28
C THR A 883 -23.95 48.57 35.57
N ASP A 884 -22.95 49.44 35.60
CA ASP A 884 -23.15 50.88 35.61
C ASP A 884 -23.42 51.42 34.18
N PRO A 885 -23.97 52.64 34.04
CA PRO A 885 -24.17 53.28 32.74
C PRO A 885 -22.95 54.15 32.35
N VAL A 886 -21.73 53.66 32.56
CA VAL A 886 -20.48 54.32 32.17
C VAL A 886 -19.73 53.46 31.17
N ASN A 887 -19.29 54.06 30.06
CA ASN A 887 -18.45 53.34 29.08
C ASN A 887 -17.16 52.86 29.74
N GLY A 888 -16.93 51.55 29.71
CA GLY A 888 -15.75 50.93 30.29
C GLY A 888 -15.99 49.48 30.69
N TRP A 889 -14.94 48.66 30.65
CA TRP A 889 -15.04 47.28 31.08
C TRP A 889 -15.18 47.16 32.59
N GLU A 890 -16.33 46.68 33.04
CA GLU A 890 -16.57 46.21 34.40
C GLU A 890 -16.23 44.73 34.52
N ILE A 891 -15.85 44.29 35.73
CA ILE A 891 -15.38 42.93 35.96
C ILE A 891 -16.45 42.12 36.69
N TYR A 892 -17.14 41.27 35.94
CA TYR A 892 -18.07 40.30 36.48
C TYR A 892 -17.35 39.00 36.87
N THR A 893 -17.50 38.57 38.12
CA THR A 893 -16.88 37.36 38.67
C THR A 893 -17.87 36.51 39.46
N GLN A 894 -17.45 35.32 39.88
CA GLN A 894 -18.21 34.44 40.76
C GLN A 894 -18.58 35.07 42.11
N ALA A 895 -17.97 36.20 42.50
CA ALA A 895 -18.27 36.92 43.74
C ALA A 895 -19.72 37.45 43.81
N ALA A 896 -20.43 37.54 42.67
CA ALA A 896 -21.87 37.83 42.64
C ALA A 896 -22.72 36.76 43.35
N GLY A 897 -22.13 35.60 43.65
CA GLY A 897 -22.79 34.50 44.34
C GLY A 897 -23.48 33.54 43.37
N GLN A 898 -23.65 32.29 43.81
CA GLN A 898 -24.34 31.27 43.03
C GLN A 898 -25.84 31.33 43.29
N ARG A 899 -26.62 31.49 42.22
CA ARG A 899 -28.09 31.55 42.28
C ARG A 899 -28.73 30.17 42.27
N ALA A 900 -28.23 29.31 41.38
CA ALA A 900 -28.79 27.97 41.21
C ALA A 900 -27.71 26.97 40.79
N THR A 901 -27.99 25.71 41.10
CA THR A 901 -27.09 24.60 40.86
C THR A 901 -27.88 23.33 40.57
N THR A 902 -27.50 22.57 39.55
CA THR A 902 -28.08 21.25 39.27
C THR A 902 -27.00 20.20 39.10
N GLY A 903 -27.28 18.95 39.52
CA GLY A 903 -26.35 17.83 39.39
C GLY A 903 -25.11 17.94 40.28
N THR A 904 -24.12 17.07 40.07
CA THR A 904 -22.87 16.99 40.86
C THR A 904 -21.66 17.01 39.94
N LEU A 905 -20.57 17.66 40.36
CA LEU A 905 -19.30 17.59 39.64
C LEU A 905 -18.73 16.17 39.71
N GLN A 906 -18.25 15.67 38.57
CA GLN A 906 -17.67 14.34 38.40
C GLN A 906 -16.36 14.50 37.63
N SER A 907 -15.38 13.63 37.89
CA SER A 907 -14.15 13.59 37.08
C SER A 907 -14.47 13.51 35.59
N MET A 908 -13.72 14.25 34.79
CA MET A 908 -13.91 14.40 33.37
C MET A 908 -13.07 13.38 32.61
N SER A 909 -13.68 12.72 31.63
CA SER A 909 -13.01 11.87 30.66
C SER A 909 -13.47 12.29 29.28
N ASN A 910 -12.60 12.99 28.55
CA ASN A 910 -12.94 13.61 27.26
C ASN A 910 -14.21 14.50 27.35
N GLY A 911 -14.37 15.19 28.48
CA GLY A 911 -15.55 15.96 28.82
C GLY A 911 -15.61 17.33 28.15
N CYS A 912 -16.78 17.97 28.22
CA CYS A 912 -17.00 19.33 27.72
C CYS A 912 -17.37 20.30 28.85
N VAL A 913 -16.93 21.56 28.70
CA VAL A 913 -17.30 22.69 29.55
C VAL A 913 -17.88 23.78 28.67
N ARG A 914 -18.97 24.41 29.13
CA ARG A 914 -19.66 25.48 28.42
C ARG A 914 -19.91 26.68 29.32
N LEU A 915 -19.60 27.87 28.82
CA LEU A 915 -19.95 29.16 29.40
C LEU A 915 -21.07 29.79 28.57
N GLU A 916 -22.15 30.18 29.23
CA GLU A 916 -23.28 30.91 28.65
C GLU A 916 -23.38 32.26 29.36
N VAL A 917 -23.45 33.37 28.60
CA VAL A 917 -23.56 34.74 29.14
C VAL A 917 -24.74 35.46 28.49
N TRP A 918 -25.63 36.06 29.28
CA TRP A 918 -26.82 36.78 28.80
C TRP A 918 -27.15 37.99 29.66
N ASN A 919 -27.97 38.91 29.17
CA ASN A 919 -28.60 39.92 30.02
C ASN A 919 -29.81 39.31 30.72
N ALA A 920 -29.79 39.26 32.04
CA ALA A 920 -30.90 38.80 32.87
C ALA A 920 -32.01 39.86 32.99
N ILE A 921 -31.65 41.14 32.97
CA ILE A 921 -32.57 42.28 33.03
C ILE A 921 -32.07 43.42 32.14
N GLY A 922 -32.95 44.38 31.85
CA GLY A 922 -32.62 45.59 31.09
C GLY A 922 -33.17 45.60 29.66
N ASN A 923 -33.09 46.77 29.02
CA ASN A 923 -33.61 46.99 27.66
C ASN A 923 -32.53 47.18 26.59
N ALA A 924 -31.26 47.23 26.97
CA ALA A 924 -30.14 47.42 26.06
C ALA A 924 -29.29 46.15 25.92
N ALA A 925 -28.58 46.03 24.79
CA ALA A 925 -27.51 45.06 24.63
C ALA A 925 -26.28 45.50 25.44
N THR A 926 -25.50 44.53 25.90
CA THR A 926 -24.22 44.76 26.59
C THR A 926 -23.10 44.09 25.81
N SER A 927 -21.85 44.40 26.11
CA SER A 927 -20.67 43.83 25.44
C SER A 927 -19.94 42.88 26.38
N LEU A 928 -19.42 41.78 25.84
CA LEU A 928 -18.52 40.85 26.50
C LEU A 928 -17.13 40.96 25.88
N ARG A 929 -16.12 41.22 26.70
CA ARG A 929 -14.72 41.28 26.29
C ARG A 929 -14.21 39.89 25.92
N VAL A 930 -13.63 39.74 24.72
CA VAL A 930 -13.12 38.46 24.21
C VAL A 930 -11.77 38.63 23.49
N ASN A 931 -11.02 37.52 23.36
CA ASN A 931 -9.80 37.42 22.53
C ASN A 931 -8.59 38.28 22.96
N ASP A 932 -8.49 38.69 24.22
CA ASP A 932 -7.31 39.38 24.79
C ASP A 932 -6.78 38.80 26.11
N GLY A 933 -7.30 37.64 26.50
CA GLY A 933 -6.87 36.96 27.72
C GLY A 933 -7.40 37.54 29.03
N GLN A 934 -8.24 38.60 29.00
CA GLN A 934 -8.81 39.18 30.23
C GLN A 934 -10.04 38.41 30.72
N SER A 935 -10.93 38.02 29.80
CA SER A 935 -12.06 37.16 30.13
C SER A 935 -11.64 35.69 30.16
N LYS A 936 -11.88 35.01 31.29
CA LYS A 936 -11.48 33.62 31.51
C LYS A 936 -12.39 32.86 32.48
N LEU A 937 -12.38 31.54 32.35
CA LEU A 937 -13.04 30.55 33.19
C LEU A 937 -11.99 29.62 33.78
N VAL A 938 -12.00 29.42 35.09
CA VAL A 938 -11.19 28.43 35.80
C VAL A 938 -12.11 27.36 36.37
N ILE A 939 -11.90 26.11 35.99
CA ILE A 939 -12.73 24.98 36.40
C ILE A 939 -12.11 24.22 37.60
N PRO A 940 -12.93 23.58 38.46
CA PRO A 940 -12.47 22.94 39.69
C PRO A 940 -11.90 21.53 39.47
N PHE A 941 -10.95 21.42 38.55
CA PHE A 941 -10.36 20.14 38.14
C PHE A 941 -8.85 20.20 38.18
N THR A 942 -8.23 19.11 38.56
CA THR A 942 -6.81 18.85 38.35
C THR A 942 -6.68 18.14 37.01
N PRO A 943 -6.13 18.80 35.97
CA PRO A 943 -5.97 18.21 34.65
C PRO A 943 -5.15 16.92 34.70
N ALA A 944 -5.55 15.93 33.90
CA ALA A 944 -4.92 14.60 33.86
C ALA A 944 -3.65 14.58 33.02
#